data_AF-A0A9N8DGD1-F1
#
_entry.id   AF-A0A9N8DGD1-F1
#
_cell.length_a   1.000
_cell.length_b   1.000
_cell.length_c   1.000
_cell.angle_alpha   90.00
_cell.angle_beta   90.00
_cell.angle_gamma   90.00
#
_symmetry.space_group_name_H-M   'P 1'
#
loop_
_entity.id
_entity.type
_entity.pdbx_description
1 polymer ?
#
loop_
_entity_poly.entity_id
_entity_poly.type
_entity_poly.pdbx_seq_one_letter_code
_entity_poly.pdbx_strand_id
1 'polypeptide(L)'
;MEHRHGSSASRRPLPTTSEQSTPESSPPHSPSQACKGDVIFAEIPPSPREFFDYGTTKQLIPDKAPDDATSSAIYISYAVAVLVGVPFLIYNSIPEETLLGNLIVIGSFWDAVLRMSSAAIALICLLTGVYFAPLILAHGKCPESSDDDSWTLRLSRWTGASPEKSAPWARRIRSFLLSPHGMSFVLTLALGIPQNTISSYVIIYPGWAWHPFAWFSYRPYHTTDLASAVEGLCLEQDVHDIRLPRKSWAPSLGFGTVSSDDRQHLPLCLTESQWDLLSAGAISSTNRQDVRSVLKGIRYAQGPKAGLAVAVLARDVMERIQNLRENMDALQPFFSNLSLVIFENDSSDGSREFFKQWAAEEDLGYQVDLMECAEAEDCKLGKKHRDHSSHDFAHSSAVGDMDVYRQRVADYITDPSNELYEDYSHMIVLDIDIAVSLSPFGILHSLGERPENAVASSGRQLFAGSWGFEAVPYDFSAFRPWATPENHRLLSLHESYCALMPAGDRWRNVCDAMDPLIQTEMRRLDRAPASNGDFYRVESAFNGAALYPLDLIRVSGATYDSGEDGQRCEHVGFNLYLKKPMYTNRKWDMHIDPRNPGGPSGWRALNSVHHISRNVFLVSVLVVTITISYFLFVHSIVLLGIFMVYPIFAPLSVQGKSIHRMISSHQRKRRRIFGGTEAQEETLFKAV
;
A
#
# COMPACT_ATOMS: atom_id res chain seq x y z
N MET A 1 3.95 -58.84 3.72
CA MET A 1 2.71 -59.52 3.33
C MET A 1 1.69 -59.28 4.43
N GLU A 2 0.49 -58.87 4.03
CA GLU A 2 -0.74 -58.62 4.80
C GLU A 2 -0.86 -57.33 5.64
N HIS A 3 -1.53 -56.38 4.99
CA HIS A 3 -2.20 -55.18 5.50
C HIS A 3 -3.31 -55.49 6.52
N ARG A 4 -3.47 -54.61 7.52
CA ARG A 4 -4.79 -54.19 8.02
C ARG A 4 -4.77 -52.70 8.39
N HIS A 5 -5.36 -51.89 7.50
CA HIS A 5 -5.83 -50.54 7.82
C HIS A 5 -7.18 -50.65 8.53
N GLY A 6 -7.32 -49.95 9.65
CA GLY A 6 -8.61 -49.71 10.32
C GLY A 6 -8.69 -48.26 10.75
N SER A 7 -9.15 -47.37 9.87
CA SER A 7 -9.49 -45.99 10.22
C SER A 7 -10.99 -45.89 10.51
N SER A 8 -11.36 -45.80 11.77
CA SER A 8 -12.72 -45.42 12.20
C SER A 8 -12.80 -43.90 12.36
N ALA A 9 -13.36 -43.22 11.37
CA ALA A 9 -13.70 -41.81 11.48
C ALA A 9 -14.97 -41.65 12.32
N SER A 10 -14.81 -41.20 13.57
CA SER A 10 -15.90 -40.79 14.45
C SER A 10 -16.23 -39.32 14.18
N ARG A 11 -17.35 -39.07 13.50
CA ARG A 11 -17.93 -37.73 13.35
C ARG A 11 -18.57 -37.32 14.68
N ARG A 12 -18.00 -36.31 15.36
CA ARG A 12 -18.69 -35.55 16.41
C ARG A 12 -19.48 -34.40 15.77
N PRO A 13 -20.75 -34.18 16.15
CA PRO A 13 -21.49 -33.02 15.69
C PRO A 13 -21.05 -31.76 16.46
N LEU A 14 -20.96 -30.65 15.72
CA LEU A 14 -20.76 -29.30 16.24
C LEU A 14 -21.95 -28.85 17.11
N PRO A 15 -21.74 -28.07 18.17
CA PRO A 15 -22.82 -27.54 18.98
C PRO A 15 -23.50 -26.35 18.29
N THR A 16 -24.82 -26.44 18.19
CA THR A 16 -25.72 -25.34 17.83
C THR A 16 -25.71 -24.28 18.93
N THR A 17 -25.28 -23.06 18.60
CA THR A 17 -25.43 -21.89 19.48
C THR A 17 -26.88 -21.39 19.42
N SER A 18 -27.58 -21.60 20.52
CA SER A 18 -28.92 -21.07 20.76
C SER A 18 -28.88 -19.56 21.05
N GLU A 19 -29.77 -18.85 20.39
CA GLU A 19 -30.14 -17.45 20.59
C GLU A 19 -30.35 -17.09 22.08
N GLN A 20 -29.73 -16.00 22.52
CA GLN A 20 -30.19 -15.22 23.67
C GLN A 20 -30.35 -13.76 23.22
N SER A 21 -31.62 -13.37 23.11
CA SER A 21 -32.09 -12.01 22.91
C SER A 21 -32.23 -11.31 24.26
N THR A 22 -31.62 -10.14 24.38
CA THR A 22 -31.92 -9.14 25.42
C THR A 22 -32.35 -7.85 24.75
N PRO A 23 -33.45 -7.20 25.19
CA PRO A 23 -33.86 -5.91 24.66
C PRO A 23 -33.32 -4.79 25.55
N GLU A 24 -32.49 -3.90 25.00
CA GLU A 24 -32.23 -2.60 25.61
C GLU A 24 -33.09 -1.52 24.97
N SER A 25 -33.94 -0.95 25.82
CA SER A 25 -34.83 0.17 25.58
C SER A 25 -34.06 1.49 25.43
N SER A 26 -34.23 2.16 24.30
CA SER A 26 -33.84 3.56 24.10
C SER A 26 -35.07 4.49 24.20
N PRO A 27 -34.95 5.69 24.79
CA PRO A 27 -36.07 6.62 24.96
C PRO A 27 -36.32 7.49 23.71
N PRO A 28 -37.52 8.08 23.56
CA PRO A 28 -37.90 8.79 22.35
C PRO A 28 -37.44 10.25 22.39
N HIS A 29 -36.74 10.69 21.34
CA HIS A 29 -36.53 12.11 21.06
C HIS A 29 -37.64 12.64 20.13
N SER A 30 -38.39 13.61 20.64
CA SER A 30 -39.39 14.42 19.96
C SER A 30 -38.76 15.44 18.99
N PRO A 31 -39.51 15.92 17.97
CA PRO A 31 -38.97 16.83 16.95
C PRO A 31 -39.12 18.31 17.35
N SER A 32 -38.02 19.06 17.36
CA SER A 32 -38.01 20.53 17.38
C SER A 32 -37.74 21.03 15.96
N GLN A 33 -38.75 21.57 15.27
CA GLN A 33 -39.08 23.00 15.16
C GLN A 33 -38.15 23.82 14.27
N ALA A 34 -38.82 24.51 13.34
CA ALA A 34 -38.28 25.31 12.26
C ALA A 34 -37.57 26.59 12.72
N CYS A 35 -36.48 26.93 12.05
CA CYS A 35 -35.93 28.30 12.03
C CYS A 35 -36.06 28.85 10.61
N LYS A 36 -37.01 29.78 10.43
CA LYS A 36 -37.03 30.77 9.35
C LYS A 36 -36.00 31.85 9.68
N GLY A 37 -35.04 32.07 8.79
CA GLY A 37 -34.16 33.24 8.81
C GLY A 37 -34.55 34.18 7.70
N ASP A 38 -35.15 35.31 8.07
CA ASP A 38 -35.43 36.45 7.18
C ASP A 38 -34.12 37.18 6.86
N VAL A 39 -33.84 37.39 5.56
CA VAL A 39 -32.71 38.21 5.09
C VAL A 39 -33.25 39.60 4.77
N ILE A 40 -32.77 40.58 5.53
CA ILE A 40 -33.00 42.01 5.37
C ILE A 40 -32.07 42.52 4.26
N PHE A 41 -32.63 43.03 3.16
CA PHE A 41 -31.89 43.83 2.19
C PHE A 41 -31.91 45.30 2.63
N ALA A 42 -30.73 45.88 2.83
CA ALA A 42 -30.55 47.30 3.05
C ALA A 42 -30.39 48.04 1.71
N GLU A 43 -31.17 49.10 1.54
CA GLU A 43 -31.14 50.05 0.43
C GLU A 43 -29.86 50.91 0.46
N ILE A 44 -29.29 51.20 -0.72
CA ILE A 44 -28.26 52.22 -0.94
C ILE A 44 -28.73 53.11 -2.12
N PRO A 45 -28.63 54.45 -2.02
CA PRO A 45 -29.29 55.38 -2.93
C PRO A 45 -28.54 55.61 -4.26
N PRO A 46 -29.19 56.19 -5.29
CA PRO A 46 -28.56 56.47 -6.57
C PRO A 46 -28.05 57.92 -6.70
N SER A 47 -26.93 58.11 -7.41
CA SER A 47 -26.66 59.20 -8.38
C SER A 47 -25.18 59.17 -8.83
N PRO A 48 -24.75 59.95 -9.83
CA PRO A 48 -25.36 60.20 -11.14
C PRO A 48 -24.39 59.86 -12.30
N ARG A 49 -24.96 59.82 -13.50
CA ARG A 49 -24.31 59.75 -14.82
C ARG A 49 -23.19 60.78 -14.97
N GLU A 50 -22.12 60.43 -15.70
CA GLU A 50 -21.78 61.06 -17.00
C GLU A 50 -20.51 60.52 -17.69
N PHE A 51 -20.61 60.42 -19.02
CA PHE A 51 -19.58 60.50 -20.08
C PHE A 51 -18.30 59.62 -20.02
N PHE A 52 -18.22 58.62 -20.91
CA PHE A 52 -17.28 58.65 -22.05
C PHE A 52 -17.69 57.63 -23.12
N ASP A 53 -18.08 58.14 -24.27
CA ASP A 53 -18.40 57.40 -25.49
C ASP A 53 -17.08 57.09 -26.24
N TYR A 54 -16.74 55.80 -26.32
CA TYR A 54 -15.69 55.32 -27.22
C TYR A 54 -16.20 54.08 -27.95
N GLY A 55 -16.62 54.30 -29.20
CA GLY A 55 -16.46 53.37 -30.32
C GLY A 55 -16.93 51.95 -30.06
N THR A 56 -18.24 51.73 -30.19
CA THR A 56 -18.88 50.42 -30.32
C THR A 56 -18.21 49.56 -31.38
N THR A 57 -17.30 48.68 -30.96
CA THR A 57 -17.15 47.38 -31.62
C THR A 57 -18.26 46.53 -31.02
N LYS A 58 -19.37 46.35 -31.75
CA LYS A 58 -20.41 45.38 -31.39
C LYS A 58 -19.76 44.01 -31.33
N GLN A 59 -19.23 43.62 -30.16
CA GLN A 59 -19.04 42.22 -29.84
C GLN A 59 -20.43 41.60 -29.87
N LEU A 60 -20.69 40.79 -30.89
CA LEU A 60 -21.71 39.78 -30.89
C LEU A 60 -21.45 38.87 -29.69
N ILE A 61 -21.96 39.25 -28.52
CA ILE A 61 -22.16 38.33 -27.41
C ILE A 61 -23.51 37.69 -27.72
N PRO A 62 -23.57 36.40 -28.09
CA PRO A 62 -24.83 35.74 -28.37
C PRO A 62 -25.67 35.65 -27.10
N ASP A 63 -26.86 36.25 -27.12
CA ASP A 63 -27.84 36.34 -26.01
C ASP A 63 -28.51 35.00 -25.63
N LYS A 64 -27.97 33.86 -26.05
CA LYS A 64 -28.42 32.54 -25.61
C LYS A 64 -27.24 31.72 -25.10
N ALA A 65 -26.99 31.86 -23.80
CA ALA A 65 -26.16 30.94 -23.04
C ALA A 65 -26.94 30.09 -21.99
N PRO A 66 -27.97 29.28 -22.34
CA PRO A 66 -28.63 28.43 -21.33
C PRO A 66 -28.36 26.91 -21.40
N ASP A 67 -27.66 26.34 -22.39
CA ASP A 67 -27.50 24.86 -22.48
C ASP A 67 -26.13 24.31 -21.99
N ASP A 68 -25.10 25.15 -21.91
CA ASP A 68 -23.72 24.72 -21.58
C ASP A 68 -23.54 24.42 -20.07
N ALA A 69 -24.25 25.14 -19.19
CA ALA A 69 -24.13 24.99 -17.74
C ALA A 69 -24.75 23.68 -17.22
N THR A 70 -25.92 23.32 -17.74
CA THR A 70 -26.63 22.09 -17.37
C THR A 70 -25.83 20.85 -17.78
N SER A 71 -25.28 20.85 -19.00
CA SER A 71 -24.44 19.76 -19.50
C SER A 71 -23.18 19.58 -18.63
N SER A 72 -22.52 20.68 -18.27
CA SER A 72 -21.33 20.64 -17.39
C SER A 72 -21.67 20.10 -16.00
N ALA A 73 -22.79 20.52 -15.41
CA ALA A 73 -23.24 20.03 -14.11
C ALA A 73 -23.53 18.52 -14.11
N ILE A 74 -24.11 17.99 -15.21
CA ILE A 74 -24.34 16.55 -15.38
C ILE A 74 -23.00 15.78 -15.40
N TYR A 75 -22.02 16.23 -16.19
CA TYR A 75 -20.72 15.57 -16.27
C TYR A 75 -19.95 15.61 -14.94
N ILE A 76 -19.98 16.75 -14.23
CA ILE A 76 -19.36 16.87 -12.91
C ILE A 76 -20.04 15.94 -11.91
N SER A 77 -21.38 15.94 -11.86
CA SER A 77 -22.15 15.08 -10.95
C SER A 77 -21.89 13.61 -11.22
N TYR A 78 -21.83 13.20 -12.49
CA TYR A 78 -21.45 11.85 -12.90
C TYR A 78 -20.05 11.50 -12.41
N ALA A 79 -19.05 12.35 -12.66
CA ALA A 79 -17.66 12.10 -12.28
C ALA A 79 -17.50 11.96 -10.76
N VAL A 80 -18.14 12.85 -9.99
CA VAL A 80 -18.15 12.76 -8.51
C VAL A 80 -18.86 11.50 -8.04
N ALA A 81 -20.02 11.17 -8.63
CA ALA A 81 -20.76 9.97 -8.28
C ALA A 81 -19.97 8.68 -8.55
N VAL A 82 -19.18 8.62 -9.63
CA VAL A 82 -18.30 7.48 -9.90
C VAL A 82 -17.13 7.44 -8.90
N LEU A 83 -16.41 8.55 -8.73
CA LEU A 83 -15.21 8.60 -7.87
C LEU A 83 -15.52 8.33 -6.41
N VAL A 84 -16.69 8.75 -5.92
CA VAL A 84 -17.11 8.58 -4.53
C VAL A 84 -18.00 7.34 -4.37
N GLY A 85 -18.95 7.12 -5.26
CA GLY A 85 -19.95 6.07 -5.12
C GLY A 85 -19.39 4.67 -5.32
N VAL A 86 -18.56 4.44 -6.34
CA VAL A 86 -18.00 3.10 -6.63
C VAL A 86 -17.23 2.50 -5.45
N PRO A 87 -16.31 3.24 -4.77
CA PRO A 87 -15.66 2.75 -3.56
C PRO A 87 -16.61 2.29 -2.44
N PHE A 88 -17.79 2.92 -2.30
CA PHE A 88 -18.75 2.53 -1.26
C PHE A 88 -19.66 1.37 -1.69
N LEU A 89 -19.76 1.05 -2.99
CA LEU A 89 -20.58 -0.08 -3.47
C LEU A 89 -20.05 -1.45 -3.01
N ILE A 90 -18.79 -1.56 -2.61
CA ILE A 90 -18.23 -2.84 -2.13
C ILE A 90 -18.49 -3.07 -0.63
N TYR A 91 -18.94 -2.06 0.10
CA TYR A 91 -19.31 -2.15 1.51
C TYR A 91 -20.83 -2.28 1.68
N ASN A 92 -21.28 -2.78 2.84
CA ASN A 92 -22.71 -2.81 3.19
C ASN A 92 -23.21 -1.45 3.71
N SER A 93 -22.32 -0.68 4.32
CA SER A 93 -22.57 0.64 4.89
C SER A 93 -21.31 1.49 4.76
N ILE A 94 -21.45 2.80 4.99
CA ILE A 94 -20.30 3.71 5.02
C ILE A 94 -19.39 3.27 6.19
N PRO A 95 -18.13 2.87 5.92
CA PRO A 95 -17.28 2.20 6.91
C PRO A 95 -16.73 3.14 7.99
N GLU A 96 -16.73 4.46 7.75
CA GLU A 96 -16.16 5.45 8.65
C GLU A 96 -17.17 6.55 8.97
N GLU A 97 -17.25 6.96 10.23
CA GLU A 97 -18.14 8.06 10.65
C GLU A 97 -17.59 9.44 10.28
N THR A 98 -16.27 9.53 10.04
CA THR A 98 -15.58 10.80 9.77
C THR A 98 -15.38 11.03 8.28
N LEU A 99 -15.37 12.30 7.84
CA LEU A 99 -15.05 12.66 6.46
C LEU A 99 -13.64 12.20 6.07
N LEU A 100 -12.65 12.36 6.97
CA LEU A 100 -11.27 11.95 6.71
C LEU A 100 -11.17 10.43 6.53
N GLY A 101 -11.82 9.64 7.39
CA GLY A 101 -11.88 8.19 7.25
C GLY A 101 -12.49 7.77 5.90
N ASN A 102 -13.58 8.42 5.49
CA ASN A 102 -14.21 8.16 4.20
C ASN A 102 -13.33 8.55 3.00
N LEU A 103 -12.56 9.63 3.10
CA LEU A 103 -11.57 9.98 2.07
C LEU A 103 -10.44 8.95 1.99
N ILE A 104 -10.02 8.37 3.13
CA ILE A 104 -9.04 7.28 3.17
C ILE A 104 -9.62 6.02 2.49
N VAL A 105 -10.89 5.69 2.71
CA VAL A 105 -11.57 4.57 2.03
C VAL A 105 -11.55 4.76 0.51
N ILE A 106 -11.95 5.95 0.04
CA ILE A 106 -11.96 6.29 -1.39
C ILE A 106 -10.55 6.19 -1.98
N GLY A 107 -9.55 6.78 -1.32
CA GLY A 107 -8.16 6.74 -1.75
C GLY A 107 -7.61 5.31 -1.80
N SER A 108 -7.77 4.54 -0.71
CA SER A 108 -7.33 3.15 -0.62
C SER A 108 -7.97 2.26 -1.68
N PHE A 109 -9.25 2.47 -2.01
CA PHE A 109 -9.92 1.73 -3.08
C PHE A 109 -9.28 2.01 -4.44
N TRP A 110 -9.15 3.28 -4.81
CA TRP A 110 -8.58 3.64 -6.11
C TRP A 110 -7.10 3.26 -6.19
N ASP A 111 -6.31 3.42 -5.13
CA ASP A 111 -4.90 3.00 -5.13
C ASP A 111 -4.73 1.48 -5.25
N ALA A 112 -5.65 0.69 -4.67
CA ALA A 112 -5.65 -0.76 -4.77
C ALA A 112 -6.04 -1.23 -6.17
N VAL A 113 -7.15 -0.72 -6.71
CA VAL A 113 -7.66 -1.12 -8.04
C VAL A 113 -6.75 -0.63 -9.16
N LEU A 114 -6.23 0.60 -9.04
CA LEU A 114 -5.30 1.16 -10.01
C LEU A 114 -3.87 0.67 -9.79
N ARG A 115 -3.54 -0.05 -8.70
CA ARG A 115 -2.19 -0.59 -8.45
C ARG A 115 -1.05 0.46 -8.46
N MET A 116 -1.40 1.73 -8.33
CA MET A 116 -0.54 2.90 -8.36
C MET A 116 -1.28 4.03 -7.66
N SER A 117 -0.55 5.05 -7.20
CA SER A 117 -1.16 6.21 -6.56
C SER A 117 -2.19 6.87 -7.48
N SER A 118 -3.44 6.84 -7.02
CA SER A 118 -4.58 7.50 -7.64
C SER A 118 -4.33 9.01 -7.76
N ALA A 119 -3.60 9.62 -6.81
CA ALA A 119 -3.22 11.03 -6.86
C ALA A 119 -2.29 11.34 -8.05
N ALA A 120 -1.31 10.47 -8.33
CA ALA A 120 -0.40 10.64 -9.46
C ALA A 120 -1.15 10.49 -10.81
N ILE A 121 -2.00 9.46 -10.94
CA ILE A 121 -2.85 9.27 -12.12
C ILE A 121 -3.79 10.46 -12.29
N ALA A 122 -4.43 10.89 -11.20
CA ALA A 122 -5.37 12.00 -11.22
C ALA A 122 -4.69 13.28 -11.70
N LEU A 123 -3.49 13.60 -11.22
CA LEU A 123 -2.75 14.78 -11.65
C LEU A 123 -2.48 14.76 -13.16
N ILE A 124 -1.99 13.64 -13.70
CA ILE A 124 -1.72 13.48 -15.15
C ILE A 124 -3.01 13.65 -15.95
N CYS A 125 -4.08 12.98 -15.54
CA CYS A 125 -5.38 13.01 -16.24
C CYS A 125 -6.03 14.40 -16.16
N LEU A 126 -5.92 15.09 -15.03
CA LEU A 126 -6.46 16.41 -14.81
C LEU A 126 -5.75 17.44 -15.68
N LEU A 127 -4.41 17.43 -15.69
CA LEU A 127 -3.60 18.30 -16.54
C LEU A 127 -3.90 18.07 -18.03
N THR A 128 -4.05 16.80 -18.43
CA THR A 128 -4.42 16.44 -19.79
C THR A 128 -5.82 16.96 -20.14
N GLY A 129 -6.80 16.77 -19.24
CA GLY A 129 -8.16 17.29 -19.38
C GLY A 129 -8.18 18.81 -19.55
N VAL A 130 -7.47 19.54 -18.69
CA VAL A 130 -7.35 21.01 -18.76
C VAL A 130 -6.66 21.46 -20.05
N TYR A 131 -5.60 20.78 -20.47
CA TYR A 131 -4.85 21.11 -21.69
C TYR A 131 -5.71 20.95 -22.96
N PHE A 132 -6.51 19.87 -23.06
CA PHE A 132 -7.35 19.60 -24.22
C PHE A 132 -8.76 20.22 -24.15
N ALA A 133 -9.17 20.77 -23.00
CA ALA A 133 -10.49 21.38 -22.82
C ALA A 133 -10.87 22.41 -23.89
N PRO A 134 -10.00 23.37 -24.31
CA PRO A 134 -10.37 24.33 -25.36
C PRO A 134 -10.75 23.64 -26.68
N LEU A 135 -10.02 22.57 -27.05
CA LEU A 135 -10.25 21.83 -28.28
C LEU A 135 -11.58 21.08 -28.22
N ILE A 136 -11.84 20.42 -27.09
CA ILE A 136 -13.05 19.64 -26.86
C ILE A 136 -14.30 20.54 -26.83
N LEU A 137 -14.24 21.63 -26.06
CA LEU A 137 -15.36 22.57 -25.93
C LEU A 137 -15.63 23.34 -27.22
N ALA A 138 -14.61 23.61 -28.04
CA ALA A 138 -14.78 24.19 -29.36
C ALA A 138 -15.40 23.20 -30.37
N HIS A 139 -15.04 21.92 -30.30
CA HIS A 139 -15.54 20.90 -31.22
C HIS A 139 -17.04 20.57 -31.02
N GLY A 140 -17.58 20.79 -29.81
CA GLY A 140 -19.02 20.66 -29.54
C GLY A 140 -19.87 21.74 -30.20
N LYS A 141 -19.26 22.88 -30.57
CA LYS A 141 -19.91 23.97 -31.30
C LYS A 141 -19.61 23.79 -32.79
N CYS A 142 -20.20 22.75 -33.40
CA CYS A 142 -20.13 22.59 -34.86
C CYS A 142 -20.65 23.88 -35.52
N PRO A 143 -19.83 24.63 -36.28
CA PRO A 143 -20.33 25.73 -37.06
C PRO A 143 -21.16 25.12 -38.19
N GLU A 144 -22.49 25.22 -38.10
CA GLU A 144 -23.40 24.59 -39.07
C GLU A 144 -23.25 25.12 -40.51
N SER A 145 -22.52 26.22 -40.77
CA SER A 145 -22.47 26.75 -42.15
C SER A 145 -21.39 27.80 -42.49
N SER A 146 -20.22 27.85 -41.84
CA SER A 146 -19.20 28.84 -42.23
C SER A 146 -17.91 28.19 -42.70
N ASP A 147 -17.55 28.44 -43.96
CA ASP A 147 -16.33 28.03 -44.70
C ASP A 147 -14.98 28.37 -44.03
N ASP A 148 -14.96 28.82 -42.78
CA ASP A 148 -13.77 29.32 -42.10
C ASP A 148 -13.11 28.22 -41.25
N ASP A 149 -12.70 27.16 -41.95
CA ASP A 149 -12.15 25.91 -41.41
C ASP A 149 -10.66 26.07 -41.00
N SER A 150 -10.31 27.19 -40.37
CA SER A 150 -8.92 27.56 -40.07
C SER A 150 -8.24 26.62 -39.06
N TRP A 151 -9.01 25.94 -38.21
CA TRP A 151 -8.49 24.99 -37.22
C TRP A 151 -8.24 23.60 -37.79
N THR A 152 -9.12 23.09 -38.66
CA THR A 152 -8.87 21.84 -39.37
C THR A 152 -7.64 21.97 -40.27
N LEU A 153 -7.43 23.17 -40.86
CA LEU A 153 -6.23 23.55 -41.62
C LEU A 153 -4.94 23.58 -40.78
N ARG A 154 -5.00 24.00 -39.51
CA ARG A 154 -3.82 23.97 -38.62
C ARG A 154 -3.45 22.55 -38.22
N LEU A 155 -4.43 21.71 -37.93
CA LEU A 155 -4.20 20.30 -37.62
C LEU A 155 -3.76 19.50 -38.86
N SER A 156 -4.32 19.77 -40.04
CA SER A 156 -3.90 19.12 -41.28
C SER A 156 -2.48 19.50 -41.69
N ARG A 157 -2.04 20.73 -41.38
CA ARG A 157 -0.62 21.12 -41.53
C ARG A 157 0.30 20.35 -40.60
N TRP A 158 -0.16 20.02 -39.39
CA TRP A 158 0.63 19.25 -38.43
C TRP A 158 0.72 17.77 -38.80
N THR A 159 -0.34 17.18 -39.33
CA THR A 159 -0.37 15.76 -39.71
C THR A 159 0.03 15.49 -41.15
N GLY A 160 0.20 16.52 -41.98
CA GLY A 160 0.45 16.41 -43.43
C GLY A 160 -0.70 15.78 -44.23
N ALA A 161 -1.83 15.46 -43.59
CA ALA A 161 -2.95 14.77 -44.21
C ALA A 161 -4.00 15.77 -44.68
N SER A 162 -4.25 15.83 -46.00
CA SER A 162 -5.36 16.61 -46.55
C SER A 162 -6.70 16.07 -46.00
N PRO A 163 -7.50 16.91 -45.31
CA PRO A 163 -8.76 16.47 -44.70
C PRO A 163 -9.79 15.97 -45.73
N GLU A 164 -9.73 16.46 -46.97
CA GLU A 164 -10.65 16.10 -48.06
C GLU A 164 -10.53 14.63 -48.52
N LYS A 165 -9.41 13.94 -48.23
CA LYS A 165 -9.21 12.55 -48.67
C LYS A 165 -9.34 11.52 -47.54
N SER A 166 -9.70 11.95 -46.32
CA SER A 166 -9.81 11.02 -45.20
C SER A 166 -11.05 10.13 -45.33
N ALA A 167 -10.85 8.81 -45.26
CA ALA A 167 -11.94 7.85 -45.31
C ALA A 167 -12.97 8.12 -44.18
N PRO A 168 -14.28 7.83 -44.37
CA PRO A 168 -15.31 8.12 -43.36
C PRO A 168 -15.02 7.55 -41.96
N TRP A 169 -14.41 6.37 -41.88
CA TRP A 169 -14.03 5.76 -40.61
C TRP A 169 -12.93 6.55 -39.88
N ALA A 170 -11.98 7.15 -40.61
CA ALA A 170 -10.91 7.96 -40.02
C ALA A 170 -11.46 9.25 -39.41
N ARG A 171 -12.48 9.86 -40.04
CA ARG A 171 -13.20 11.02 -39.46
C ARG A 171 -13.91 10.65 -38.16
N ARG A 172 -14.56 9.47 -38.10
CA ARG A 172 -15.21 8.97 -36.87
C ARG A 172 -14.21 8.70 -35.75
N ILE A 173 -13.08 8.04 -36.06
CA ILE A 173 -12.01 7.81 -35.06
C ILE A 173 -11.45 9.14 -34.56
N ARG A 174 -11.15 10.08 -35.46
CA ARG A 174 -10.67 11.41 -35.06
C ARG A 174 -11.66 12.13 -34.16
N SER A 175 -12.95 12.13 -34.51
CA SER A 175 -14.01 12.72 -33.69
C SER A 175 -14.10 12.03 -32.32
N PHE A 176 -13.99 10.70 -32.27
CA PHE A 176 -13.95 9.97 -31.01
C PHE A 176 -12.73 10.34 -30.17
N LEU A 177 -11.52 10.34 -30.75
CA LEU A 177 -10.28 10.69 -30.04
C LEU A 177 -10.27 12.13 -29.52
N LEU A 178 -10.99 13.04 -30.17
CA LEU A 178 -11.19 14.42 -29.75
C LEU A 178 -12.37 14.61 -28.80
N SER A 179 -13.05 13.53 -28.40
CA SER A 179 -14.07 13.56 -27.35
C SER A 179 -13.44 13.26 -25.98
N PRO A 180 -14.08 13.67 -24.85
CA PRO A 180 -13.63 13.26 -23.52
C PRO A 180 -13.50 11.75 -23.37
N HIS A 181 -14.40 10.98 -23.98
CA HIS A 181 -14.43 9.52 -23.92
C HIS A 181 -13.23 8.90 -24.63
N GLY A 182 -12.93 9.34 -25.87
CA GLY A 182 -11.80 8.80 -26.62
C GLY A 182 -10.45 9.18 -26.00
N MET A 183 -10.33 10.39 -25.45
CA MET A 183 -9.14 10.79 -24.70
C MET A 183 -8.95 9.93 -23.45
N SER A 184 -10.02 9.70 -22.69
CA SER A 184 -9.97 8.84 -21.49
C SER A 184 -9.63 7.39 -21.83
N PHE A 185 -10.14 6.88 -22.95
CA PHE A 185 -9.81 5.56 -23.47
C PHE A 185 -8.31 5.46 -23.83
N VAL A 186 -7.78 6.44 -24.56
CA VAL A 186 -6.35 6.49 -24.91
C VAL A 186 -5.47 6.56 -23.66
N LEU A 187 -5.81 7.44 -22.71
CA LEU A 187 -5.08 7.54 -21.43
C LEU A 187 -5.14 6.24 -20.63
N THR A 188 -6.29 5.58 -20.61
CA THR A 188 -6.45 4.28 -19.95
C THR A 188 -5.51 3.23 -20.53
N LEU A 189 -5.41 3.15 -21.87
CA LEU A 189 -4.48 2.23 -22.52
C LEU A 189 -3.02 2.63 -22.27
N ALA A 190 -2.71 3.92 -22.36
CA ALA A 190 -1.37 4.46 -22.22
C ALA A 190 -0.82 4.35 -20.78
N LEU A 191 -1.67 4.41 -19.77
CA LEU A 191 -1.28 4.27 -18.36
C LEU A 191 -1.42 2.82 -17.89
N GLY A 192 -2.58 2.19 -18.15
CA GLY A 192 -2.92 0.88 -17.61
C GLY A 192 -2.11 -0.28 -18.19
N ILE A 193 -1.86 -0.32 -19.51
CA ILE A 193 -1.11 -1.43 -20.13
C ILE A 193 0.35 -1.44 -19.66
N PRO A 194 1.10 -0.32 -19.75
CA PRO A 194 2.48 -0.30 -19.27
C PRO A 194 2.58 -0.62 -17.79
N GLN A 195 1.67 -0.11 -16.97
CA GLN A 195 1.72 -0.35 -15.53
C GLN A 195 1.54 -1.84 -15.17
N ASN A 196 0.56 -2.52 -15.77
CA ASN A 196 0.38 -3.97 -15.55
C ASN A 196 1.58 -4.78 -16.06
N THR A 197 2.15 -4.37 -17.19
CA THR A 197 3.33 -5.01 -17.77
C THR A 197 4.55 -4.83 -16.85
N ILE A 198 4.80 -3.59 -16.42
CA ILE A 198 5.89 -3.24 -15.49
C ILE A 198 5.71 -4.01 -14.17
N SER A 199 4.50 -4.08 -13.62
CA SER A 199 4.23 -4.82 -12.36
C SER A 199 4.75 -6.26 -12.43
N SER A 200 4.49 -6.96 -13.53
CA SER A 200 5.00 -8.32 -13.74
C SER A 200 6.53 -8.37 -13.87
N TYR A 201 7.15 -7.39 -14.52
CA TYR A 201 8.61 -7.33 -14.62
C TYR A 201 9.30 -7.01 -13.29
N VAL A 202 8.68 -6.19 -12.42
CA VAL A 202 9.23 -5.85 -11.10
C VAL A 202 9.39 -7.10 -10.23
N ILE A 203 8.40 -7.99 -10.21
CA ILE A 203 8.48 -9.22 -9.41
C ILE A 203 9.46 -10.24 -10.01
N ILE A 204 9.65 -10.25 -11.32
CA ILE A 204 10.61 -11.13 -11.99
C ILE A 204 12.04 -10.61 -11.80
N TYR A 205 12.24 -9.29 -11.91
CA TYR A 205 13.54 -8.62 -11.83
C TYR A 205 13.51 -7.51 -10.78
N PRO A 206 13.48 -7.86 -9.49
CA PRO A 206 13.35 -6.87 -8.42
C PRO A 206 14.51 -5.87 -8.40
N GLY A 207 14.21 -4.63 -8.00
CA GLY A 207 15.23 -3.62 -7.82
C GLY A 207 14.71 -2.18 -7.81
N TRP A 208 15.58 -1.29 -7.33
CA TRP A 208 15.30 0.14 -7.19
C TRP A 208 15.01 0.88 -8.49
N ALA A 209 15.47 0.37 -9.64
CA ALA A 209 15.25 1.02 -10.94
C ALA A 209 13.75 1.14 -11.30
N TRP A 210 12.91 0.28 -10.72
CA TRP A 210 11.47 0.30 -10.94
C TRP A 210 10.71 1.27 -10.05
N HIS A 211 11.37 1.86 -9.06
CA HIS A 211 10.75 2.69 -8.03
C HIS A 211 11.40 4.08 -7.91
N PRO A 212 11.48 4.86 -9.00
CA PRO A 212 12.17 6.15 -9.00
C PRO A 212 11.59 7.15 -7.97
N PHE A 213 10.29 7.08 -7.68
CA PHE A 213 9.66 7.98 -6.70
C PHE A 213 9.87 7.55 -5.25
N ALA A 214 10.27 6.30 -5.02
CA ALA A 214 10.59 5.79 -3.69
C ALA A 214 11.99 6.18 -3.23
N TRP A 215 12.89 6.58 -4.13
CA TRP A 215 14.29 6.92 -3.80
C TRP A 215 14.44 8.01 -2.74
N PHE A 216 13.40 8.83 -2.56
CA PHE A 216 13.39 9.95 -1.62
C PHE A 216 12.38 9.80 -0.48
N SER A 217 11.51 8.79 -0.53
CA SER A 217 10.35 8.66 0.36
C SER A 217 10.29 7.33 1.10
N TYR A 218 10.98 6.31 0.60
CA TYR A 218 11.01 4.98 1.16
C TYR A 218 12.44 4.60 1.56
N ARG A 219 12.64 4.18 2.80
CA ARG A 219 13.96 3.92 3.35
C ARG A 219 13.98 2.53 3.98
N PRO A 220 14.58 1.52 3.33
CA PRO A 220 14.91 0.28 4.02
C PRO A 220 15.83 0.58 5.20
N TYR A 221 15.50 0.02 6.36
CA TYR A 221 16.33 0.13 7.56
C TYR A 221 17.25 -1.07 7.61
N HIS A 222 18.54 -0.83 7.35
CA HIS A 222 19.56 -1.86 7.32
C HIS A 222 19.97 -2.26 8.74
N THR A 223 20.23 -3.54 8.93
CA THR A 223 20.59 -4.13 10.23
C THR A 223 21.97 -3.69 10.71
N THR A 224 22.87 -3.35 9.78
CA THR A 224 24.24 -2.90 10.06
C THR A 224 24.29 -1.63 10.91
N ASP A 225 23.24 -0.81 10.86
CA ASP A 225 23.17 0.45 11.59
C ASP A 225 22.70 0.24 13.05
N LEU A 226 22.12 -0.93 13.37
CA LEU A 226 21.49 -1.19 14.66
C LEU A 226 22.49 -1.24 15.82
N ALA A 227 23.67 -1.81 15.61
CA ALA A 227 24.72 -1.91 16.63
C ALA A 227 25.11 -0.50 17.16
N SER A 228 25.25 0.47 16.25
CA SER A 228 25.52 1.86 16.63
C SER A 228 24.32 2.55 17.30
N ALA A 229 23.10 2.10 17.00
CA ALA A 229 21.89 2.69 17.54
C ALA A 229 21.63 2.29 18.99
N VAL A 230 22.09 1.11 19.41
CA VAL A 230 22.01 0.63 20.81
C VAL A 230 23.18 1.06 21.69
N GLU A 231 24.23 1.66 21.11
CA GLU A 231 25.38 2.15 21.88
C GLU A 231 24.98 3.30 22.82
N GLY A 232 25.31 3.17 24.11
CA GLY A 232 25.01 4.17 25.13
C GLY A 232 23.60 4.12 25.72
N LEU A 233 22.88 3.02 25.49
CA LEU A 233 21.53 2.77 26.01
C LEU A 233 21.48 2.77 27.55
N CYS A 234 20.51 3.48 28.12
CA CYS A 234 20.24 3.52 29.56
C CYS A 234 18.90 2.83 29.89
N LEU A 235 18.94 1.56 30.30
CA LEU A 235 17.74 0.78 30.60
C LEU A 235 17.09 1.11 31.95
N GLU A 236 17.90 1.54 32.93
CA GLU A 236 17.46 1.78 34.32
C GLU A 236 16.84 3.16 34.57
N GLN A 237 16.41 3.86 33.53
CA GLN A 237 15.91 5.23 33.66
C GLN A 237 14.49 5.27 34.26
N ASP A 238 14.27 6.09 35.29
CA ASP A 238 12.92 6.39 35.77
C ASP A 238 12.20 7.30 34.76
N VAL A 239 10.92 7.03 34.50
CA VAL A 239 10.06 7.85 33.64
C VAL A 239 9.97 9.29 34.16
N HIS A 240 10.09 9.50 35.46
CA HIS A 240 10.07 10.83 36.08
C HIS A 240 11.32 11.67 35.77
N ASP A 241 12.44 11.04 35.44
CA ASP A 241 13.71 11.72 35.14
C ASP A 241 13.84 12.08 33.64
N ILE A 242 12.91 11.58 32.81
CA ILE A 242 12.91 11.81 31.37
C ILE A 242 12.43 13.23 31.05
N ARG A 243 13.31 14.01 30.41
CA ARG A 243 12.96 15.29 29.81
C ARG A 243 12.78 15.11 28.32
N LEU A 244 11.52 15.22 27.86
CA LEU A 244 11.27 15.17 26.44
C LEU A 244 11.97 16.32 25.71
N PRO A 245 12.63 16.06 24.57
CA PRO A 245 13.17 17.11 23.72
C PRO A 245 12.05 18.09 23.36
N ARG A 246 12.25 19.38 23.65
CA ARG A 246 11.37 20.40 23.09
C ARG A 246 11.58 20.40 21.58
N LYS A 247 10.49 20.24 20.80
CA LYS A 247 10.54 20.42 19.34
C LYS A 247 11.07 21.81 19.01
N SER A 248 12.36 21.88 18.71
CA SER A 248 12.99 23.03 18.09
C SER A 248 12.39 23.14 16.68
N TRP A 249 11.59 24.17 16.45
CA TRP A 249 10.98 24.46 15.15
C TRP A 249 11.99 24.93 14.10
N ALA A 250 13.25 25.18 14.50
CA ALA A 250 14.33 25.41 13.57
C ALA A 250 14.78 24.06 12.97
N PRO A 251 14.65 23.85 11.64
CA PRO A 251 15.24 22.70 10.99
C PRO A 251 16.76 22.79 11.17
N SER A 252 17.28 22.02 12.11
CA SER A 252 18.70 21.97 12.42
C SER A 252 19.41 21.28 11.26
N LEU A 253 19.80 22.06 10.25
CA LEU A 253 20.76 21.65 9.22
C LEU A 253 22.18 21.43 9.78
N GLY A 254 22.35 21.52 11.10
CA GLY A 254 23.60 21.24 11.80
C GLY A 254 23.46 20.00 12.67
N PHE A 255 24.39 19.08 12.52
CA PHE A 255 24.71 18.01 13.48
C PHE A 255 25.14 18.63 14.82
N GLY A 256 24.21 19.25 15.54
CA GLY A 256 24.44 19.72 16.89
C GLY A 256 24.73 18.50 17.75
N THR A 257 25.98 18.35 18.18
CA THR A 257 26.37 17.33 19.14
C THR A 257 25.64 17.64 20.44
N VAL A 258 24.67 16.82 20.81
CA VAL A 258 24.05 16.87 22.15
C VAL A 258 25.15 16.65 23.18
N SER A 259 25.28 17.59 24.13
CA SER A 259 26.25 17.46 25.24
C SER A 259 26.04 16.14 25.97
N SER A 260 27.11 15.53 26.47
CA SER A 260 27.04 14.29 27.25
C SER A 260 26.10 14.42 28.45
N ASP A 261 26.06 15.58 29.10
CA ASP A 261 25.19 15.84 30.25
C ASP A 261 23.70 15.92 29.86
N ASP A 262 23.41 16.43 28.65
CA ASP A 262 22.03 16.51 28.16
C ASP A 262 21.49 15.13 27.74
N ARG A 263 22.38 14.22 27.32
CA ARG A 263 21.99 12.85 26.91
C ARG A 263 21.37 12.04 28.03
N GLN A 264 21.82 12.22 29.28
CA GLN A 264 21.31 11.47 30.43
C GLN A 264 19.82 11.72 30.71
N HIS A 265 19.29 12.85 30.24
CA HIS A 265 17.88 13.20 30.40
C HIS A 265 17.00 12.79 29.22
N LEU A 266 17.59 12.30 28.12
CA LEU A 266 16.84 11.79 26.97
C LEU A 266 16.22 10.43 27.31
N PRO A 267 15.07 10.07 26.71
CA PRO A 267 14.52 8.73 26.82
C PRO A 267 15.54 7.67 26.41
N LEU A 268 15.88 6.77 27.33
CA LEU A 268 16.88 5.70 27.18
C LEU A 268 18.30 6.19 26.88
N CYS A 269 18.61 7.46 27.15
CA CYS A 269 19.84 8.15 26.75
C CYS A 269 20.11 8.17 25.23
N LEU A 270 19.10 7.91 24.41
CA LEU A 270 19.24 7.86 22.97
C LEU A 270 18.81 9.15 22.29
N THR A 271 19.42 9.47 21.16
CA THR A 271 18.99 10.56 20.29
C THR A 271 17.77 10.18 19.46
N GLU A 272 17.07 11.16 18.88
CA GLU A 272 15.94 10.89 17.97
C GLU A 272 16.35 10.05 16.76
N SER A 273 17.58 10.19 16.25
CA SER A 273 18.06 9.38 15.12
C SER A 273 18.25 7.91 15.50
N GLN A 274 18.65 7.63 16.75
CA GLN A 274 18.75 6.26 17.26
C GLN A 274 17.34 5.67 17.46
N TRP A 275 16.38 6.46 17.96
CA TRP A 275 14.96 6.07 18.01
C TRP A 275 14.38 5.78 16.62
N ASP A 276 14.69 6.63 15.62
CA ASP A 276 14.30 6.42 14.20
C ASP A 276 14.84 5.08 13.68
N LEU A 277 16.13 4.79 13.89
CA LEU A 277 16.74 3.52 13.46
C LEU A 277 16.14 2.29 14.16
N LEU A 278 15.97 2.35 15.49
CA LEU A 278 15.44 1.24 16.30
C LEU A 278 13.93 1.01 16.12
N SER A 279 13.21 1.96 15.51
CA SER A 279 11.77 1.87 15.27
C SER A 279 11.36 1.85 13.79
N ALA A 280 12.33 1.83 12.88
CA ALA A 280 12.10 2.05 11.46
C ALA A 280 11.28 3.35 11.19
N GLY A 281 11.57 4.40 11.96
CA GLY A 281 10.96 5.72 11.87
C GLY A 281 9.52 5.82 12.39
N ALA A 282 8.97 4.74 12.94
CA ALA A 282 7.58 4.72 13.37
C ALA A 282 7.36 5.31 14.78
N ILE A 283 8.39 5.30 15.65
CA ILE A 283 8.30 5.70 17.06
C ILE A 283 9.24 6.88 17.31
N SER A 284 8.74 7.92 17.98
CA SER A 284 9.52 9.14 18.26
C SER A 284 9.81 9.31 19.74
N SER A 285 11.06 9.66 20.09
CA SER A 285 11.44 10.03 21.45
C SER A 285 10.74 11.31 21.93
N THR A 286 10.18 12.09 21.00
CA THR A 286 9.45 13.34 21.32
C THR A 286 7.97 13.09 21.64
N ASN A 287 7.45 11.90 21.39
CA ASN A 287 6.08 11.52 21.70
C ASN A 287 6.03 10.79 23.06
N ARG A 288 5.29 11.35 24.03
CA ARG A 288 5.16 10.78 25.38
C ARG A 288 4.57 9.38 25.39
N GLN A 289 3.59 9.12 24.52
CA GLN A 289 2.91 7.83 24.49
C GLN A 289 3.87 6.75 23.98
N ASP A 290 4.52 7.02 22.84
CA ASP A 290 5.57 6.18 22.25
C ASP A 290 6.64 5.80 23.30
N VAL A 291 7.22 6.79 23.99
CA VAL A 291 8.23 6.57 25.03
C VAL A 291 7.69 5.71 26.18
N ARG A 292 6.48 6.01 26.65
CA ARG A 292 5.85 5.27 27.75
C ARG A 292 5.59 3.81 27.38
N SER A 293 5.11 3.56 26.16
CA SER A 293 4.81 2.22 25.66
C SER A 293 6.09 1.39 25.51
N VAL A 294 7.16 1.96 24.95
CA VAL A 294 8.47 1.30 24.85
C VAL A 294 9.03 0.97 26.24
N LEU A 295 9.02 1.92 27.18
CA LEU A 295 9.51 1.68 28.55
C LEU A 295 8.69 0.63 29.30
N LYS A 296 7.37 0.57 29.07
CA LYS A 296 6.52 -0.50 29.61
C LYS A 296 6.91 -1.86 29.01
N GLY A 297 7.21 -1.90 27.71
CA GLY A 297 7.73 -3.08 27.02
C GLY A 297 9.08 -3.55 27.55
N ILE A 298 10.02 -2.63 27.80
CA ILE A 298 11.33 -2.96 28.39
C ILE A 298 11.17 -3.56 29.78
N ARG A 299 10.35 -2.94 30.65
CA ARG A 299 10.07 -3.50 31.98
C ARG A 299 9.42 -4.88 31.90
N TYR A 300 8.57 -5.09 30.90
CA TYR A 300 8.01 -6.41 30.64
C TYR A 300 9.14 -7.38 30.26
N ALA A 301 9.94 -7.06 29.24
CA ALA A 301 11.04 -7.88 28.70
C ALA A 301 12.19 -8.18 29.68
N GLN A 302 12.37 -7.34 30.70
CA GLN A 302 13.33 -7.55 31.79
C GLN A 302 12.74 -8.28 32.99
N GLY A 303 11.45 -8.64 32.95
CA GLY A 303 10.79 -9.38 34.01
C GLY A 303 11.36 -10.80 34.19
N PRO A 304 11.23 -11.41 35.37
CA PRO A 304 11.85 -12.70 35.68
C PRO A 304 11.34 -13.87 34.83
N LYS A 305 10.17 -13.72 34.17
CA LYS A 305 9.58 -14.72 33.27
C LYS A 305 9.49 -14.22 31.82
N ALA A 306 10.27 -13.21 31.46
CA ALA A 306 10.08 -12.48 30.22
C ALA A 306 11.13 -12.85 29.16
N GLY A 307 11.18 -14.13 28.80
CA GLY A 307 11.99 -14.56 27.65
C GLY A 307 11.31 -14.32 26.31
N LEU A 308 12.14 -14.15 25.27
CA LEU A 308 11.74 -14.06 23.87
C LEU A 308 12.47 -15.12 23.02
N ALA A 309 11.73 -16.03 22.41
CA ALA A 309 12.26 -17.00 21.45
C ALA A 309 12.01 -16.49 20.02
N VAL A 310 13.05 -16.28 19.23
CA VAL A 310 12.94 -15.90 17.82
C VAL A 310 13.02 -17.16 16.98
N ALA A 311 11.90 -17.58 16.41
CA ALA A 311 11.76 -18.76 15.58
C ALA A 311 11.95 -18.42 14.10
N VAL A 312 12.90 -19.09 13.44
CA VAL A 312 13.16 -18.94 12.01
C VAL A 312 13.17 -20.28 11.29
N LEU A 313 12.63 -20.27 10.07
CA LEU A 313 12.89 -21.34 9.09
C LEU A 313 13.99 -20.89 8.14
N ALA A 314 14.93 -21.77 7.85
CA ALA A 314 16.07 -21.46 7.01
C ALA A 314 16.27 -22.52 5.92
N ARG A 315 16.50 -22.05 4.70
CA ARG A 315 16.95 -22.87 3.57
C ARG A 315 17.63 -22.01 2.53
N ASP A 316 18.91 -22.27 2.26
CA ASP A 316 19.72 -21.50 1.30
C ASP A 316 19.70 -19.98 1.60
N VAL A 317 20.02 -19.60 2.84
CA VAL A 317 19.91 -18.24 3.38
C VAL A 317 21.25 -17.64 3.82
N MET A 318 22.39 -18.18 3.37
CA MET A 318 23.73 -17.79 3.84
C MET A 318 23.93 -16.27 3.80
N GLU A 319 23.49 -15.61 2.73
CA GLU A 319 23.63 -14.15 2.54
C GLU A 319 22.81 -13.32 3.55
N ARG A 320 21.85 -13.93 4.26
CA ARG A 320 20.93 -13.26 5.20
C ARG A 320 21.26 -13.51 6.66
N ILE A 321 22.14 -14.47 6.95
CA ILE A 321 22.46 -14.86 8.33
C ILE A 321 23.08 -13.67 9.10
N GLN A 322 23.91 -12.87 8.44
CA GLN A 322 24.49 -11.68 9.07
C GLN A 322 23.42 -10.66 9.49
N ASN A 323 22.40 -10.43 8.65
CA ASN A 323 21.28 -9.55 9.01
C ASN A 323 20.49 -10.10 10.21
N LEU A 324 20.32 -11.43 10.27
CA LEU A 324 19.68 -12.07 11.42
C LEU A 324 20.51 -11.89 12.69
N ARG A 325 21.84 -12.10 12.65
CA ARG A 325 22.74 -11.85 13.79
C ARG A 325 22.64 -10.42 14.30
N GLU A 326 22.75 -9.44 13.41
CA GLU A 326 22.66 -8.02 13.77
C GLU A 326 21.32 -7.65 14.41
N ASN A 327 20.21 -8.29 13.98
CA ASN A 327 18.93 -8.14 14.64
C ASN A 327 18.91 -8.75 16.05
N MET A 328 19.50 -9.94 16.24
CA MET A 328 19.61 -10.58 17.55
C MET A 328 20.46 -9.73 18.52
N ASP A 329 21.60 -9.25 18.05
CA ASP A 329 22.50 -8.39 18.82
C ASP A 329 21.81 -7.08 19.23
N ALA A 330 20.96 -6.52 18.37
CA ALA A 330 20.19 -5.32 18.67
C ALA A 330 19.03 -5.56 19.66
N LEU A 331 18.52 -6.79 19.76
CA LEU A 331 17.49 -7.18 20.72
C LEU A 331 18.07 -7.52 22.10
N GLN A 332 19.29 -8.08 22.12
CA GLN A 332 19.94 -8.60 23.32
C GLN A 332 19.90 -7.66 24.54
N PRO A 333 20.13 -6.33 24.41
CA PRO A 333 20.13 -5.45 25.59
C PRO A 333 18.76 -5.37 26.30
N PHE A 334 17.65 -5.65 25.61
CA PHE A 334 16.31 -5.41 26.14
C PHE A 334 15.69 -6.61 26.83
N PHE A 335 16.19 -7.82 26.59
CA PHE A 335 15.60 -9.07 27.07
C PHE A 335 16.54 -9.78 28.03
N SER A 336 16.04 -10.22 29.17
CA SER A 336 16.85 -11.01 30.11
C SER A 336 17.15 -12.41 29.59
N ASN A 337 16.19 -13.00 28.85
CA ASN A 337 16.33 -14.28 28.18
C ASN A 337 15.98 -14.10 26.70
N LEU A 338 16.93 -14.39 25.82
CA LEU A 338 16.77 -14.30 24.38
C LEU A 338 17.34 -15.58 23.76
N SER A 339 16.58 -16.20 22.86
CA SER A 339 17.02 -17.36 22.09
C SER A 339 16.63 -17.20 20.63
N LEU A 340 17.51 -17.63 19.74
CA LEU A 340 17.26 -17.81 18.32
C LEU A 340 17.07 -19.31 18.06
N VAL A 341 15.85 -19.72 17.71
CA VAL A 341 15.50 -21.11 17.41
C VAL A 341 15.43 -21.31 15.91
N ILE A 342 16.27 -22.19 15.38
CA ILE A 342 16.50 -22.35 13.95
C ILE A 342 16.09 -23.75 13.54
N PHE A 343 15.11 -23.85 12.65
CA PHE A 343 14.93 -25.05 11.85
C PHE A 343 15.48 -24.82 10.45
N GLU A 344 16.62 -25.45 10.19
CA GLU A 344 17.25 -25.45 8.87
C GLU A 344 17.13 -26.85 8.26
N ASN A 345 16.74 -26.91 6.99
CA ASN A 345 16.71 -28.15 6.23
C ASN A 345 17.12 -27.99 4.77
N ASP A 346 17.84 -28.98 4.26
CA ASP A 346 18.18 -29.14 2.84
C ASP A 346 18.89 -27.91 2.19
N SER A 347 19.63 -27.09 2.96
CA SER A 347 20.49 -26.06 2.38
C SER A 347 21.69 -26.65 1.65
N SER A 348 22.14 -25.93 0.63
CA SER A 348 23.25 -26.28 -0.26
C SER A 348 24.32 -25.18 -0.34
N ASP A 349 24.07 -24.04 0.27
CA ASP A 349 24.92 -22.83 0.25
C ASP A 349 25.83 -22.67 1.48
N GLY A 350 25.83 -23.66 2.38
CA GLY A 350 26.60 -23.64 3.64
C GLY A 350 25.84 -23.06 4.84
N SER A 351 24.56 -22.70 4.71
CA SER A 351 23.77 -22.10 5.78
C SER A 351 23.83 -22.91 7.08
N ARG A 352 23.71 -24.24 6.99
CA ARG A 352 23.68 -25.14 8.15
C ARG A 352 25.00 -25.11 8.92
N GLU A 353 26.12 -25.21 8.21
CA GLU A 353 27.46 -25.20 8.79
C GLU A 353 27.72 -23.88 9.52
N PHE A 354 27.26 -22.76 8.95
CA PHE A 354 27.34 -21.47 9.61
C PHE A 354 26.49 -21.44 10.89
N PHE A 355 25.25 -21.92 10.86
CA PHE A 355 24.41 -21.96 12.07
C PHE A 355 24.99 -22.86 13.16
N LYS A 356 25.63 -23.98 12.80
CA LYS A 356 26.36 -24.82 13.77
C LYS A 356 27.52 -24.08 14.42
N GLN A 357 28.28 -23.34 13.62
CA GLN A 357 29.37 -22.52 14.13
C GLN A 357 28.83 -21.45 15.09
N TRP A 358 27.78 -20.74 14.69
CA TRP A 358 27.17 -19.70 15.52
C TRP A 358 26.56 -20.27 16.82
N ALA A 359 25.90 -21.43 16.76
CA ALA A 359 25.39 -22.13 17.94
C ALA A 359 26.49 -22.59 18.91
N ALA A 360 27.72 -22.77 18.43
CA ALA A 360 28.87 -23.13 19.24
C ALA A 360 29.66 -21.91 19.78
N GLU A 361 29.31 -20.68 19.40
CA GLU A 361 29.95 -19.47 19.92
C GLU A 361 29.55 -19.23 21.38
N GLU A 362 30.55 -19.00 22.22
CA GLU A 362 30.36 -18.60 23.62
C GLU A 362 30.20 -17.06 23.71
N ASP A 363 29.64 -16.56 24.82
CA ASP A 363 29.55 -15.13 25.15
C ASP A 363 28.68 -14.23 24.23
N LEU A 364 27.70 -14.80 23.51
CA LEU A 364 26.77 -14.02 22.68
C LEU A 364 25.78 -13.14 23.48
N GLY A 365 25.55 -13.47 24.76
CA GLY A 365 24.50 -12.84 25.57
C GLY A 365 23.08 -13.28 25.22
N TYR A 366 22.92 -14.21 24.27
CA TYR A 366 21.70 -14.93 23.92
C TYR A 366 22.06 -16.34 23.46
N GLN A 367 21.07 -17.22 23.37
CA GLN A 367 21.25 -18.58 22.89
C GLN A 367 20.96 -18.70 21.39
N VAL A 368 21.72 -19.55 20.69
CA VAL A 368 21.39 -19.97 19.33
C VAL A 368 21.16 -21.48 19.36
N ASP A 369 19.91 -21.87 19.12
CA ASP A 369 19.43 -23.24 19.20
C ASP A 369 19.10 -23.76 17.79
N LEU A 370 20.05 -24.48 17.20
CA LEU A 370 19.85 -25.16 15.92
C LEU A 370 19.18 -26.52 16.16
N MET A 371 17.94 -26.65 15.72
CA MET A 371 17.17 -27.87 15.87
C MET A 371 17.79 -29.03 15.09
N GLU A 372 17.90 -30.18 15.76
CA GLU A 372 18.29 -31.45 15.14
C GLU A 372 17.07 -32.23 14.63
N CYS A 373 17.26 -33.04 13.59
CA CYS A 373 16.20 -33.86 13.01
C CYS A 373 16.43 -35.33 13.35
N ALA A 374 15.58 -35.90 14.19
CA ALA A 374 15.71 -37.30 14.60
C ALA A 374 15.63 -38.28 13.42
N GLU A 375 14.89 -37.91 12.37
CA GLU A 375 14.66 -38.73 11.18
C GLU A 375 15.74 -38.61 10.09
N ALA A 376 16.64 -37.63 10.17
CA ALA A 376 17.60 -37.36 9.11
C ALA A 376 18.91 -36.83 9.66
N GLU A 377 20.01 -37.49 9.29
CA GLU A 377 21.35 -37.00 9.59
C GLU A 377 21.51 -35.59 9.03
N ASP A 378 21.95 -34.67 9.88
CA ASP A 378 22.20 -33.28 9.50
C ASP A 378 20.96 -32.58 8.90
N CYS A 379 19.75 -32.99 9.28
CA CYS A 379 18.46 -32.49 8.77
C CYS A 379 18.33 -32.46 7.24
N LYS A 380 19.01 -33.37 6.53
CA LYS A 380 18.85 -33.52 5.07
C LYS A 380 17.63 -34.39 4.76
N LEU A 381 16.45 -33.76 4.76
CA LEU A 381 15.16 -34.40 4.52
C LEU A 381 14.95 -34.83 3.04
N GLY A 382 15.79 -34.36 2.12
CA GLY A 382 15.71 -34.69 0.70
C GLY A 382 14.52 -34.04 -0.01
N LYS A 383 14.00 -32.94 0.55
CA LYS A 383 12.80 -32.26 0.04
C LYS A 383 13.18 -31.19 -0.97
N LYS A 384 12.50 -31.19 -2.11
CA LYS A 384 12.66 -30.12 -3.11
C LYS A 384 11.94 -28.86 -2.64
N HIS A 385 12.42 -27.69 -3.09
CA HIS A 385 11.69 -26.45 -2.92
C HIS A 385 10.31 -26.57 -3.58
N ARG A 386 9.27 -25.99 -2.96
CA ARG A 386 7.87 -26.00 -3.46
C ARG A 386 7.68 -25.45 -4.88
N ASP A 387 8.68 -24.74 -5.40
CA ASP A 387 8.67 -24.09 -6.71
C ASP A 387 9.53 -24.84 -7.75
N HIS A 388 10.18 -25.93 -7.35
CA HIS A 388 10.99 -26.75 -8.25
C HIS A 388 10.10 -27.76 -8.98
N SER A 389 9.91 -27.52 -10.28
CA SER A 389 9.45 -28.45 -11.32
C SER A 389 8.65 -29.67 -10.85
N SER A 390 7.52 -29.43 -10.18
CA SER A 390 6.44 -30.39 -10.22
C SER A 390 5.98 -30.50 -11.68
N HIS A 391 5.58 -31.71 -12.11
CA HIS A 391 4.90 -31.87 -13.40
C HIS A 391 3.59 -31.05 -13.47
N ASP A 392 3.14 -30.52 -12.34
CA ASP A 392 1.90 -29.79 -12.17
C ASP A 392 2.07 -28.59 -11.21
N PHE A 393 2.68 -27.52 -11.72
CA PHE A 393 2.86 -26.26 -10.97
C PHE A 393 1.51 -25.63 -10.56
N ALA A 394 0.48 -25.83 -11.39
CA ALA A 394 -0.84 -25.25 -11.19
C ALA A 394 -1.54 -25.84 -9.96
N HIS A 395 -1.35 -27.14 -9.68
CA HIS A 395 -2.01 -27.83 -8.56
C HIS A 395 -1.08 -28.23 -7.41
N SER A 396 0.22 -27.90 -7.50
CA SER A 396 1.13 -28.04 -6.35
C SER A 396 0.76 -27.05 -5.24
N SER A 397 0.95 -27.48 -3.99
CA SER A 397 0.83 -26.61 -2.82
C SER A 397 1.73 -25.38 -2.97
N ALA A 398 1.14 -24.19 -2.92
CA ALA A 398 1.91 -22.94 -2.95
C ALA A 398 2.69 -22.71 -1.66
N VAL A 399 2.27 -23.34 -0.57
CA VAL A 399 2.95 -23.30 0.73
C VAL A 399 4.06 -24.34 0.80
N GLY A 400 3.88 -25.52 0.20
CA GLY A 400 4.77 -26.66 0.36
C GLY A 400 4.56 -27.33 1.71
N ASP A 401 5.66 -27.73 2.36
CA ASP A 401 5.68 -28.34 3.70
C ASP A 401 5.98 -27.29 4.81
N MET A 402 5.81 -25.99 4.54
CA MET A 402 6.16 -24.93 5.51
C MET A 402 5.31 -24.98 6.77
N ASP A 403 4.03 -25.34 6.66
CA ASP A 403 3.16 -25.58 7.81
C ASP A 403 3.72 -26.67 8.73
N VAL A 404 4.20 -27.77 8.16
CA VAL A 404 4.86 -28.86 8.89
C VAL A 404 6.11 -28.36 9.61
N TYR A 405 6.98 -27.61 8.92
CA TYR A 405 8.24 -27.15 9.51
C TYR A 405 8.02 -26.07 10.58
N ARG A 406 7.11 -25.12 10.37
CA ARG A 406 6.76 -24.13 11.40
C ARG A 406 6.10 -24.80 12.61
N GLN A 407 5.28 -25.83 12.39
CA GLN A 407 4.69 -26.59 13.48
C GLN A 407 5.78 -27.28 14.32
N ARG A 408 6.80 -27.88 13.70
CA ARG A 408 7.91 -28.49 14.43
C ARG A 408 8.63 -27.50 15.34
N VAL A 409 8.87 -26.27 14.86
CA VAL A 409 9.50 -25.23 15.69
C VAL A 409 8.58 -24.82 16.83
N ALA A 410 7.30 -24.61 16.56
CA ALA A 410 6.33 -24.26 17.59
C ALA A 410 6.19 -25.36 18.65
N ASP A 411 6.09 -26.63 18.23
CA ASP A 411 6.05 -27.79 19.11
C ASP A 411 7.33 -27.85 19.96
N TYR A 412 8.50 -27.69 19.34
CA TYR A 412 9.79 -27.73 20.05
C TYR A 412 9.92 -26.65 21.13
N ILE A 413 9.43 -25.43 20.89
CA ILE A 413 9.44 -24.32 21.86
C ILE A 413 8.33 -24.48 22.92
N THR A 414 7.20 -25.08 22.56
CA THR A 414 6.04 -25.21 23.46
C THR A 414 5.97 -26.55 24.21
N ASP A 415 6.84 -27.50 23.86
CA ASP A 415 6.92 -28.82 24.51
C ASP A 415 7.21 -28.66 26.01
N PRO A 416 6.32 -29.10 26.90
CA PRO A 416 6.55 -29.05 28.34
C PRO A 416 7.77 -29.85 28.83
N SER A 417 8.29 -30.78 28.02
CA SER A 417 9.52 -31.52 28.33
C SER A 417 10.80 -30.74 27.98
N ASN A 418 10.68 -29.66 27.21
CA ASN A 418 11.79 -28.77 26.89
C ASN A 418 11.88 -27.64 27.92
N GLU A 419 12.53 -27.94 29.05
CA GLU A 419 12.71 -27.00 30.18
C GLU A 419 13.39 -25.68 29.77
N LEU A 420 14.11 -25.67 28.63
CA LEU A 420 14.80 -24.48 28.12
C LEU A 420 13.85 -23.31 27.87
N TYR A 421 12.64 -23.59 27.39
CA TYR A 421 11.66 -22.57 26.99
C TYR A 421 10.53 -22.38 28.01
N GLU A 422 10.63 -22.99 29.20
CA GLU A 422 9.61 -22.88 30.25
C GLU A 422 9.42 -21.42 30.71
N ASP A 423 10.53 -20.69 30.91
CA ASP A 423 10.54 -19.30 31.38
C ASP A 423 10.43 -18.25 30.26
N TYR A 424 10.17 -18.68 29.03
CA TYR A 424 9.95 -17.78 27.91
C TYR A 424 8.48 -17.33 27.89
N SER A 425 8.27 -16.02 27.74
CA SER A 425 6.93 -15.42 27.69
C SER A 425 6.37 -15.38 26.28
N HIS A 426 7.23 -15.21 25.29
CA HIS A 426 6.85 -14.92 23.92
C HIS A 426 7.71 -15.66 22.90
N MET A 427 7.12 -15.88 21.74
CA MET A 427 7.80 -16.31 20.52
C MET A 427 7.56 -15.30 19.42
N ILE A 428 8.61 -14.89 18.72
CA ILE A 428 8.50 -14.22 17.41
C ILE A 428 8.70 -15.26 16.33
N VAL A 429 7.85 -15.25 15.32
CA VAL A 429 8.09 -15.99 14.08
C VAL A 429 8.50 -14.99 13.02
N LEU A 430 9.59 -15.27 12.30
CA LEU A 430 10.21 -14.35 11.34
C LEU A 430 10.49 -15.04 10.00
N ASP A 431 10.23 -14.32 8.91
CA ASP A 431 10.74 -14.61 7.57
C ASP A 431 12.15 -14.03 7.41
N ILE A 432 13.16 -14.91 7.48
CA ILE A 432 14.58 -14.52 7.43
C ILE A 432 14.99 -13.92 6.06
N ASP A 433 14.26 -14.24 4.99
CA ASP A 433 14.55 -13.80 3.63
C ASP A 433 14.27 -12.31 3.39
N ILE A 434 13.54 -11.65 4.30
CA ILE A 434 13.28 -10.21 4.25
C ILE A 434 14.56 -9.40 4.51
N ALA A 435 15.41 -9.87 5.44
CA ALA A 435 16.73 -9.30 5.73
C ALA A 435 16.74 -7.78 6.01
N VAL A 436 15.80 -7.30 6.82
CA VAL A 436 15.70 -5.91 7.28
C VAL A 436 15.71 -5.84 8.81
N SER A 437 15.83 -4.63 9.36
CA SER A 437 15.65 -4.39 10.80
C SER A 437 14.30 -4.90 11.29
N LEU A 438 14.30 -5.65 12.40
CA LEU A 438 13.10 -6.08 13.11
C LEU A 438 12.45 -4.97 13.94
N SER A 439 13.04 -3.77 13.96
CA SER A 439 12.54 -2.63 14.74
C SER A 439 12.38 -3.01 16.23
N PRO A 440 13.49 -3.13 17.01
CA PRO A 440 13.43 -3.48 18.43
C PRO A 440 12.40 -2.66 19.22
N PHE A 441 12.26 -1.37 18.93
CA PHE A 441 11.26 -0.52 19.59
C PHE A 441 9.82 -0.83 19.16
N GLY A 442 9.60 -1.29 17.93
CA GLY A 442 8.32 -1.83 17.47
C GLY A 442 7.87 -3.06 18.26
N ILE A 443 8.80 -3.98 18.53
CA ILE A 443 8.57 -5.17 19.37
C ILE A 443 8.24 -4.75 20.81
N LEU A 444 9.08 -3.90 21.41
CA LEU A 444 8.88 -3.43 22.79
C LEU A 444 7.59 -2.62 22.94
N HIS A 445 7.24 -1.80 21.94
CA HIS A 445 5.94 -1.11 21.92
C HIS A 445 4.77 -2.10 21.93
N SER A 446 4.86 -3.19 21.16
CA SER A 446 3.86 -4.26 21.12
C SER A 446 3.70 -4.94 22.49
N LEU A 447 4.82 -5.30 23.12
CA LEU A 447 4.84 -5.88 24.48
C LEU A 447 4.29 -4.90 25.53
N GLY A 448 4.58 -3.61 25.39
CA GLY A 448 4.09 -2.58 26.29
C GLY A 448 2.57 -2.42 26.24
N GLU A 449 1.97 -2.41 25.05
CA GLU A 449 0.54 -2.11 24.89
C GLU A 449 -0.34 -3.37 24.86
N ARG A 450 0.15 -4.49 24.31
CA ARG A 450 -0.64 -5.70 24.01
C ARG A 450 0.12 -7.00 24.34
N PRO A 451 0.70 -7.17 25.56
CA PRO A 451 1.52 -8.35 25.90
C PRO A 451 0.72 -9.66 25.89
N GLU A 452 -0.60 -9.59 25.94
CA GLU A 452 -1.47 -10.76 26.03
C GLU A 452 -2.02 -11.21 24.67
N ASN A 453 -1.72 -10.48 23.59
CA ASN A 453 -2.30 -10.74 22.26
C ASN A 453 -1.21 -11.11 21.26
N ALA A 454 -1.59 -11.90 20.25
CA ALA A 454 -0.77 -12.02 19.06
C ALA A 454 -0.74 -10.66 18.34
N VAL A 455 0.46 -10.24 17.95
CA VAL A 455 0.69 -8.98 17.26
C VAL A 455 1.54 -9.24 16.02
N ALA A 456 1.04 -8.91 14.83
CA ALA A 456 1.86 -8.82 13.63
C ALA A 456 2.55 -7.46 13.56
N SER A 457 3.74 -7.47 12.97
CA SER A 457 4.39 -6.27 12.46
C SER A 457 3.55 -5.59 11.38
N SER A 458 3.89 -4.36 11.06
CA SER A 458 3.36 -3.60 9.93
C SER A 458 4.40 -3.52 8.81
N GLY A 459 5.09 -4.64 8.51
CA GLY A 459 6.09 -4.67 7.46
C GLY A 459 5.53 -4.19 6.12
N ARG A 460 6.24 -3.29 5.45
CA ARG A 460 5.84 -2.64 4.20
C ARG A 460 6.78 -3.04 3.07
N GLN A 461 6.21 -3.18 1.88
CA GLN A 461 6.95 -3.36 0.64
C GLN A 461 6.44 -2.37 -0.41
N LEU A 462 7.34 -1.93 -1.31
CA LEU A 462 6.92 -1.15 -2.46
C LEU A 462 6.08 -2.01 -3.39
N PHE A 463 4.91 -1.51 -3.77
CA PHE A 463 4.02 -2.28 -4.63
C PHE A 463 4.56 -2.31 -6.07
N ALA A 464 4.59 -3.51 -6.65
CA ALA A 464 5.07 -3.72 -8.00
C ALA A 464 4.26 -2.88 -9.01
N GLY A 465 4.97 -2.13 -9.87
CA GLY A 465 4.36 -1.25 -10.88
C GLY A 465 3.82 0.08 -10.37
N SER A 466 3.89 0.37 -9.07
CA SER A 466 3.49 1.67 -8.51
C SER A 466 4.48 2.81 -8.77
N TRP A 467 5.61 2.52 -9.41
CA TRP A 467 6.76 3.42 -9.61
C TRP A 467 7.36 3.97 -8.31
N GLY A 468 7.02 3.35 -7.17
CA GLY A 468 7.50 3.79 -5.85
C GLY A 468 6.59 4.82 -5.17
N PHE A 469 5.39 5.07 -5.70
CA PHE A 469 4.40 5.92 -5.01
C PHE A 469 3.68 5.20 -3.88
N GLU A 470 3.63 3.87 -3.93
CA GLU A 470 2.83 3.07 -3.01
C GLU A 470 3.71 2.05 -2.28
N ALA A 471 3.64 2.09 -0.96
CA ALA A 471 4.05 1.00 -0.09
C ALA A 471 2.80 0.39 0.55
N VAL A 472 2.82 -0.93 0.68
CA VAL A 472 1.70 -1.73 1.17
C VAL A 472 2.20 -2.76 2.17
N PRO A 473 1.36 -3.23 3.11
CA PRO A 473 1.76 -4.29 3.99
C PRO A 473 2.25 -5.54 3.22
N TYR A 474 3.28 -6.17 3.74
CA TYR A 474 3.84 -7.42 3.21
C TYR A 474 2.92 -8.61 3.51
N ASP A 475 3.08 -9.70 2.76
CA ASP A 475 2.35 -10.96 2.90
C ASP A 475 0.81 -10.84 2.90
N PHE A 476 0.27 -10.49 1.73
CA PHE A 476 -1.17 -10.47 1.50
C PHE A 476 -1.85 -11.81 1.80
N SER A 477 -1.14 -12.92 1.59
CA SER A 477 -1.69 -14.26 1.74
C SER A 477 -1.95 -14.62 3.21
N ALA A 478 -1.22 -14.02 4.16
CA ALA A 478 -1.47 -14.18 5.60
C ALA A 478 -2.55 -13.22 6.15
N PHE A 479 -2.96 -12.20 5.40
CA PHE A 479 -3.85 -11.17 5.90
C PHE A 479 -5.33 -11.57 5.81
N ARG A 480 -6.02 -11.55 6.93
CA ARG A 480 -7.49 -11.69 7.02
C ARG A 480 -8.02 -10.56 7.91
N PRO A 481 -8.80 -9.61 7.37
CA PRO A 481 -9.34 -8.52 8.16
C PRO A 481 -10.36 -9.04 9.17
N TRP A 482 -10.54 -8.31 10.26
CA TRP A 482 -11.62 -8.63 11.19
C TRP A 482 -12.98 -8.45 10.51
N ALA A 483 -13.77 -9.53 10.44
CA ALA A 483 -15.08 -9.47 9.81
C ALA A 483 -16.03 -8.59 10.64
N THR A 484 -16.67 -7.63 9.97
CA THR A 484 -17.70 -6.76 10.54
C THR A 484 -18.91 -6.70 9.61
N PRO A 485 -20.09 -6.28 10.11
CA PRO A 485 -21.26 -6.08 9.25
C PRO A 485 -20.98 -5.14 8.06
N GLU A 486 -20.12 -4.13 8.27
CA GLU A 486 -19.75 -3.11 7.27
C GLU A 486 -18.96 -3.73 6.10
N ASN A 487 -17.95 -4.56 6.39
CA ASN A 487 -17.04 -5.13 5.38
C ASN A 487 -17.45 -6.52 4.86
N HIS A 488 -18.53 -7.11 5.37
CA HIS A 488 -18.96 -8.46 4.97
C HIS A 488 -19.16 -8.63 3.45
N ARG A 489 -19.71 -7.61 2.75
CA ARG A 489 -19.85 -7.65 1.29
C ARG A 489 -18.50 -7.65 0.56
N LEU A 490 -17.54 -6.87 1.03
CA LEU A 490 -16.18 -6.83 0.48
C LEU A 490 -15.55 -8.21 0.59
N LEU A 491 -15.67 -8.86 1.75
CA LEU A 491 -15.12 -10.20 1.99
C LEU A 491 -15.80 -11.26 1.11
N SER A 492 -17.11 -11.21 0.95
CA SER A 492 -17.83 -12.12 0.04
C SER A 492 -17.42 -11.95 -1.43
N LEU A 493 -17.17 -10.71 -1.87
CA LEU A 493 -16.66 -10.43 -3.21
C LEU A 493 -15.22 -10.92 -3.38
N HIS A 494 -14.37 -10.77 -2.36
CA HIS A 494 -13.01 -11.33 -2.32
C HIS A 494 -13.03 -12.85 -2.42
N GLU A 495 -13.85 -13.54 -1.63
CA GLU A 495 -14.02 -15.00 -1.72
C GLU A 495 -14.45 -15.44 -3.11
N SER A 496 -15.38 -14.71 -3.73
CA SER A 496 -15.84 -14.96 -5.11
C SER A 496 -14.71 -14.78 -6.13
N TYR A 497 -13.82 -13.82 -5.93
CA TYR A 497 -12.66 -13.57 -6.77
C TYR A 497 -11.59 -14.68 -6.62
N CYS A 498 -11.31 -15.11 -5.39
CA CYS A 498 -10.44 -16.26 -5.16
C CYS A 498 -11.04 -17.57 -5.70
N ALA A 499 -12.37 -17.69 -5.74
CA ALA A 499 -13.09 -18.82 -6.31
C ALA A 499 -13.15 -18.83 -7.86
N LEU A 500 -12.48 -17.91 -8.55
CA LEU A 500 -12.33 -17.97 -10.02
C LEU A 500 -11.64 -19.26 -10.50
N MET A 501 -10.88 -19.92 -9.62
CA MET A 501 -10.32 -21.25 -9.85
C MET A 501 -10.79 -22.24 -8.77
N PRO A 502 -10.86 -23.55 -9.09
CA PRO A 502 -11.23 -24.58 -8.14
C PRO A 502 -10.24 -24.67 -6.97
N ALA A 503 -10.67 -25.33 -5.88
CA ALA A 503 -9.81 -25.67 -4.76
C ALA A 503 -8.56 -26.41 -5.24
N GLY A 504 -7.41 -26.04 -4.69
CA GLY A 504 -6.11 -26.66 -5.02
C GLY A 504 -5.39 -26.03 -6.21
N ASP A 505 -6.02 -25.12 -6.95
CA ASP A 505 -5.31 -24.32 -7.96
C ASP A 505 -4.49 -23.21 -7.28
N ARG A 506 -3.26 -23.00 -7.74
CA ARG A 506 -2.31 -22.01 -7.24
C ARG A 506 -2.82 -20.56 -7.33
N TRP A 507 -3.81 -20.29 -8.19
CA TRP A 507 -4.56 -19.04 -8.15
C TRP A 507 -5.11 -18.72 -6.76
N ARG A 508 -5.55 -19.71 -5.98
CA ARG A 508 -6.10 -19.47 -4.63
C ARG A 508 -5.10 -18.93 -3.63
N ASN A 509 -3.81 -19.15 -3.86
CA ASN A 509 -2.76 -18.52 -3.08
C ASN A 509 -2.47 -17.10 -3.58
N VAL A 510 -2.40 -16.95 -4.91
CA VAL A 510 -2.01 -15.68 -5.57
C VAL A 510 -3.15 -14.66 -5.59
N CYS A 511 -4.40 -15.09 -5.45
CA CYS A 511 -5.58 -14.22 -5.52
C CYS A 511 -5.53 -13.14 -4.44
N ASP A 512 -5.04 -13.43 -3.23
CA ASP A 512 -4.91 -12.46 -2.14
C ASP A 512 -4.02 -11.27 -2.54
N ALA A 513 -2.90 -11.53 -3.22
CA ALA A 513 -2.01 -10.49 -3.73
C ALA A 513 -2.54 -9.78 -4.99
N MET A 514 -3.47 -10.41 -5.71
CA MET A 514 -4.02 -9.88 -6.96
C MET A 514 -5.38 -9.19 -6.79
N ASP A 515 -6.08 -9.43 -5.69
CA ASP A 515 -7.41 -8.90 -5.44
C ASP A 515 -7.34 -7.46 -4.91
N PRO A 516 -7.89 -6.47 -5.63
CA PRO A 516 -7.94 -5.10 -5.13
C PRO A 516 -8.87 -4.92 -3.91
N LEU A 517 -9.83 -5.81 -3.66
CA LEU A 517 -10.79 -5.67 -2.58
C LEU A 517 -10.12 -5.86 -1.21
N ILE A 518 -9.43 -6.99 -1.03
CA ILE A 518 -8.69 -7.25 0.23
C ILE A 518 -7.58 -6.20 0.45
N GLN A 519 -6.93 -5.75 -0.62
CA GLN A 519 -5.95 -4.68 -0.57
C GLN A 519 -6.56 -3.34 -0.15
N THR A 520 -7.78 -3.03 -0.60
CA THR A 520 -8.50 -1.82 -0.18
C THR A 520 -8.67 -1.81 1.33
N GLU A 521 -9.14 -2.92 1.90
CA GLU A 521 -9.38 -3.04 3.33
C GLU A 521 -8.09 -3.01 4.14
N MET A 522 -7.07 -3.73 3.70
CA MET A 522 -5.74 -3.71 4.31
C MET A 522 -5.17 -2.27 4.33
N ARG A 523 -5.21 -1.54 3.21
CA ARG A 523 -4.72 -0.16 3.14
C ARG A 523 -5.55 0.80 3.97
N ARG A 524 -6.88 0.63 4.01
CA ARG A 524 -7.76 1.43 4.87
C ARG A 524 -7.36 1.28 6.33
N LEU A 525 -7.18 0.04 6.79
CA LEU A 525 -6.78 -0.26 8.16
C LEU A 525 -5.37 0.22 8.49
N ASP A 526 -4.43 0.14 7.55
CA ASP A 526 -3.05 0.61 7.74
C ASP A 526 -2.94 2.14 7.74
N ARG A 527 -3.72 2.83 6.90
CA ARG A 527 -3.68 4.30 6.74
C ARG A 527 -4.65 5.05 7.64
N ALA A 528 -5.47 4.34 8.41
CA ALA A 528 -6.45 4.99 9.27
C ALA A 528 -5.74 6.00 10.20
N PRO A 529 -6.38 7.14 10.53
CA PRO A 529 -5.73 8.18 11.31
C PRO A 529 -5.23 7.64 12.66
N ALA A 530 -4.15 8.23 13.20
CA ALA A 530 -3.60 7.84 14.50
C ALA A 530 -4.61 7.95 15.65
N SER A 531 -5.69 8.72 15.50
CA SER A 531 -6.82 8.75 16.45
C SER A 531 -7.49 7.39 16.63
N ASN A 532 -7.38 6.50 15.66
CA ASN A 532 -7.91 5.13 15.73
C ASN A 532 -6.95 4.17 16.44
N GLY A 533 -5.87 4.69 17.03
CA GLY A 533 -4.84 3.95 17.77
C GLY A 533 -3.71 3.42 16.87
N ASP A 534 -2.67 2.93 17.53
CA ASP A 534 -1.48 2.34 16.89
C ASP A 534 -1.71 0.90 16.40
N PHE A 535 -2.81 0.28 16.86
CA PHE A 535 -3.15 -1.10 16.58
C PHE A 535 -4.48 -1.18 15.85
N TYR A 536 -4.57 -2.05 14.84
CA TYR A 536 -5.85 -2.43 14.25
C TYR A 536 -6.05 -3.94 14.37
N ARG A 537 -7.30 -4.34 14.60
CA ARG A 537 -7.68 -5.74 14.80
C ARG A 537 -7.75 -6.47 13.47
N VAL A 538 -7.27 -7.71 13.47
CA VAL A 538 -7.32 -8.63 12.33
C VAL A 538 -7.72 -10.03 12.81
N GLU A 539 -8.19 -10.87 11.89
CA GLU A 539 -8.31 -12.31 12.14
C GLU A 539 -6.95 -13.01 11.97
N SER A 540 -6.17 -12.55 11.00
CA SER A 540 -4.80 -13.02 10.77
C SER A 540 -3.98 -11.93 10.09
N ALA A 541 -2.71 -11.84 10.45
CA ALA A 541 -1.69 -11.11 9.71
C ALA A 541 -0.32 -11.72 10.02
N PHE A 542 0.66 -11.45 9.19
CA PHE A 542 2.04 -11.84 9.46
C PHE A 542 2.99 -10.70 9.12
N ASN A 543 2.87 -10.16 7.90
CA ASN A 543 3.62 -8.98 7.45
C ASN A 543 5.14 -9.10 7.68
N GLY A 544 5.66 -10.33 7.72
CA GLY A 544 7.08 -10.66 7.82
C GLY A 544 7.54 -11.08 9.20
N ALA A 545 6.83 -10.62 10.24
CA ALA A 545 7.07 -11.07 11.60
C ALA A 545 5.82 -10.93 12.47
N ALA A 546 5.59 -11.92 13.33
CA ALA A 546 4.52 -11.91 14.31
C ALA A 546 5.01 -12.37 15.68
N LEU A 547 4.56 -11.67 16.72
CA LEU A 547 4.84 -11.91 18.13
C LEU A 547 3.65 -12.63 18.77
N TYR A 548 3.91 -13.73 19.45
CA TYR A 548 2.91 -14.59 20.07
C TYR A 548 3.24 -14.83 21.55
N PRO A 549 2.28 -14.62 22.47
CA PRO A 549 2.43 -15.09 23.84
C PRO A 549 2.47 -16.62 23.88
N LEU A 550 3.50 -17.20 24.49
CA LEU A 550 3.67 -18.66 24.52
C LEU A 550 2.55 -19.36 25.30
N ASP A 551 2.10 -18.75 26.39
CA ASP A 551 0.95 -19.26 27.15
C ASP A 551 -0.32 -19.32 26.31
N LEU A 552 -0.53 -18.35 25.42
CA LEU A 552 -1.66 -18.37 24.50
C LEU A 552 -1.57 -19.57 23.55
N ILE A 553 -0.40 -19.80 22.95
CA ILE A 553 -0.16 -20.93 22.03
C ILE A 553 -0.39 -22.27 22.74
N ARG A 554 0.21 -22.43 23.94
CA ARG A 554 0.09 -23.64 24.77
C ARG A 554 -1.36 -23.93 25.14
N VAL A 555 -2.10 -22.92 25.58
CA VAL A 555 -3.51 -23.06 26.01
C VAL A 555 -4.44 -23.31 24.83
N SER A 556 -4.21 -22.66 23.69
CA SER A 556 -5.07 -22.84 22.51
C SER A 556 -4.78 -24.15 21.77
N GLY A 557 -3.55 -24.69 21.90
CA GLY A 557 -3.05 -25.78 21.07
C GLY A 557 -2.99 -25.35 19.61
N ALA A 558 -2.48 -24.15 19.33
CA ALA A 558 -2.50 -23.61 17.98
C ALA A 558 -1.63 -24.42 17.02
N THR A 559 -2.16 -24.66 15.82
CA THR A 559 -1.49 -25.46 14.80
C THR A 559 -1.39 -24.71 13.47
N TYR A 560 -0.23 -24.76 12.84
CA TYR A 560 -0.04 -24.34 11.45
C TYR A 560 -0.76 -25.31 10.53
N ASP A 561 -1.45 -24.78 9.52
CA ASP A 561 -2.08 -25.58 8.48
C ASP A 561 -2.21 -24.79 7.18
N SER A 562 -1.97 -25.45 6.05
CA SER A 562 -2.03 -24.87 4.71
C SER A 562 -3.45 -24.83 4.10
N GLY A 563 -4.49 -25.06 4.90
CA GLY A 563 -5.88 -25.22 4.46
C GLY A 563 -6.15 -26.58 3.81
N GLU A 564 -7.43 -26.89 3.57
CA GLU A 564 -7.84 -28.18 2.97
C GLU A 564 -7.27 -28.42 1.57
N ASP A 565 -6.86 -27.35 0.87
CA ASP A 565 -6.38 -27.40 -0.50
C ASP A 565 -4.90 -27.04 -0.68
N GLY A 566 -4.19 -26.78 0.43
CA GLY A 566 -2.75 -26.47 0.44
C GLY A 566 -2.39 -25.11 -0.16
N GLN A 567 -3.36 -24.22 -0.41
CA GLN A 567 -3.12 -22.92 -1.04
C GLN A 567 -3.17 -21.74 -0.07
N ARG A 568 -3.71 -21.96 1.14
CA ARG A 568 -3.80 -20.92 2.17
C ARG A 568 -2.47 -20.79 2.89
N CYS A 569 -2.02 -19.55 3.14
CA CYS A 569 -0.86 -19.29 3.97
C CYS A 569 -1.01 -19.93 5.36
N GLU A 570 0.02 -20.62 5.82
CA GLU A 570 0.02 -21.41 7.05
C GLU A 570 -0.23 -20.55 8.30
N HIS A 571 0.16 -19.27 8.25
CA HIS A 571 -0.07 -18.30 9.31
C HIS A 571 -1.57 -18.07 9.57
N VAL A 572 -2.43 -18.16 8.55
CA VAL A 572 -3.88 -18.00 8.72
C VAL A 572 -4.44 -19.10 9.59
N GLY A 573 -4.02 -20.36 9.35
CA GLY A 573 -4.39 -21.49 10.20
C GLY A 573 -4.01 -21.24 11.65
N PHE A 574 -2.71 -21.02 11.88
CA PHE A 574 -2.16 -20.82 13.22
C PHE A 574 -2.87 -19.70 14.00
N ASN A 575 -3.07 -18.54 13.36
CA ASN A 575 -3.70 -17.37 13.98
C ASN A 575 -5.16 -17.61 14.36
N LEU A 576 -5.94 -18.26 13.49
CA LEU A 576 -7.34 -18.57 13.75
C LEU A 576 -7.48 -19.59 14.91
N TYR A 577 -6.53 -20.52 15.05
CA TYR A 577 -6.54 -21.49 16.15
C TYR A 577 -6.33 -20.86 17.54
N LEU A 578 -5.68 -19.69 17.64
CA LEU A 578 -5.46 -19.00 18.91
C LEU A 578 -6.78 -18.61 19.60
N LYS A 579 -7.89 -18.48 18.85
CA LYS A 579 -9.24 -18.10 19.36
C LYS A 579 -9.25 -16.81 20.19
N LYS A 580 -8.24 -15.95 20.00
CA LYS A 580 -8.08 -14.64 20.64
C LYS A 580 -7.87 -13.59 19.57
N PRO A 581 -8.32 -12.34 19.76
CA PRO A 581 -8.08 -11.28 18.78
C PRO A 581 -6.59 -11.09 18.53
N MET A 582 -6.22 -11.02 17.25
CA MET A 582 -4.91 -10.61 16.78
C MET A 582 -4.94 -9.14 16.39
N TYR A 583 -3.79 -8.48 16.47
CA TYR A 583 -3.62 -7.10 16.05
C TYR A 583 -2.44 -6.95 15.11
N THR A 584 -2.46 -5.92 14.28
CA THR A 584 -1.26 -5.41 13.61
C THR A 584 -0.85 -4.11 14.27
N ASN A 585 0.43 -3.99 14.62
CA ASN A 585 0.99 -2.77 15.21
C ASN A 585 1.63 -1.89 14.13
N ARG A 586 1.02 -0.73 13.83
CA ARG A 586 1.56 0.26 12.87
C ARG A 586 2.89 0.87 13.31
N LYS A 587 3.23 0.76 14.60
CA LYS A 587 4.50 1.20 15.20
C LYS A 587 5.60 0.14 15.13
N TRP A 588 5.25 -1.10 14.80
CA TRP A 588 6.22 -2.15 14.51
C TRP A 588 6.45 -2.23 12.99
N ASP A 589 7.01 -1.17 12.43
CA ASP A 589 7.24 -1.04 11.00
C ASP A 589 8.55 -1.75 10.57
N MET A 590 8.58 -2.23 9.34
CA MET A 590 9.75 -2.85 8.70
C MET A 590 9.70 -2.53 7.20
N HIS A 591 10.73 -1.90 6.64
CA HIS A 591 10.71 -1.49 5.22
C HIS A 591 11.51 -2.47 4.38
N ILE A 592 10.82 -3.37 3.69
CA ILE A 592 11.42 -4.40 2.82
C ILE A 592 12.22 -3.75 1.69
N ASP A 593 13.45 -4.22 1.47
CA ASP A 593 14.30 -3.73 0.39
C ASP A 593 13.73 -4.12 -0.98
N PRO A 594 13.55 -3.18 -1.92
CA PRO A 594 13.04 -3.48 -3.27
C PRO A 594 13.90 -4.44 -4.08
N ARG A 595 15.15 -4.69 -3.68
CA ARG A 595 16.04 -5.71 -4.27
C ARG A 595 15.66 -7.13 -3.84
N ASN A 596 15.02 -7.25 -2.68
CA ASN A 596 14.65 -8.51 -2.04
C ASN A 596 13.17 -8.45 -1.61
N PRO A 597 12.23 -8.22 -2.55
CA PRO A 597 10.82 -8.23 -2.19
C PRO A 597 10.46 -9.63 -1.69
N GLY A 598 9.56 -9.69 -0.72
CA GLY A 598 9.08 -10.99 -0.26
C GLY A 598 8.17 -11.67 -1.29
N GLY A 599 7.94 -12.96 -1.09
CA GLY A 599 7.24 -13.80 -2.04
C GLY A 599 8.12 -14.30 -3.21
N PRO A 600 7.53 -14.96 -4.21
CA PRO A 600 8.28 -15.53 -5.31
C PRO A 600 8.90 -14.42 -6.19
N SER A 601 10.19 -14.52 -6.46
CA SER A 601 10.94 -13.65 -7.38
C SER A 601 11.65 -14.45 -8.48
N GLY A 602 12.15 -13.77 -9.52
CA GLY A 602 12.93 -14.42 -10.58
C GLY A 602 12.12 -15.45 -11.37
N TRP A 603 12.71 -16.63 -11.59
CA TRP A 603 12.06 -17.73 -12.32
C TRP A 603 10.78 -18.23 -11.62
N ARG A 604 10.71 -18.16 -10.29
CA ARG A 604 9.53 -18.58 -9.52
C ARG A 604 8.33 -17.65 -9.78
N ALA A 605 8.59 -16.34 -9.79
CA ALA A 605 7.59 -15.35 -10.18
C ALA A 605 7.11 -15.56 -11.63
N LEU A 606 8.05 -15.82 -12.54
CA LEU A 606 7.75 -16.06 -13.95
C LEU A 606 6.80 -17.26 -14.14
N ASN A 607 6.96 -18.36 -13.40
CA ASN A 607 6.03 -19.48 -13.47
C ASN A 607 4.61 -19.11 -13.03
N SER A 608 4.47 -18.27 -11.99
CA SER A 608 3.16 -17.77 -11.53
C SER A 608 2.51 -16.86 -12.57
N VAL A 609 3.27 -15.91 -13.14
CA VAL A 609 2.81 -15.03 -14.22
C VAL A 609 2.41 -15.84 -15.46
N HIS A 610 3.17 -16.88 -15.77
CA HIS A 610 2.90 -17.78 -16.89
C HIS A 610 1.63 -18.61 -16.71
N HIS A 611 1.40 -19.15 -15.50
CA HIS A 611 0.16 -19.85 -15.15
C HIS A 611 -1.06 -18.96 -15.36
N ILE A 612 -1.02 -17.74 -14.81
CA ILE A 612 -2.10 -16.76 -14.95
C ILE A 612 -2.30 -16.41 -16.43
N SER A 613 -1.23 -16.04 -17.14
CA SER A 613 -1.31 -15.58 -18.54
C SER A 613 -1.77 -16.64 -19.55
N ARG A 614 -1.56 -17.93 -19.26
CA ARG A 614 -2.06 -19.04 -20.09
C ARG A 614 -3.53 -19.38 -19.83
N ASN A 615 -4.06 -19.00 -18.69
CA ASN A 615 -5.47 -19.22 -18.37
C ASN A 615 -6.31 -18.07 -18.94
N VAL A 616 -6.93 -18.29 -20.11
CA VAL A 616 -7.71 -17.26 -20.83
C VAL A 616 -8.83 -16.69 -19.97
N PHE A 617 -9.47 -17.50 -19.12
CA PHE A 617 -10.54 -17.03 -18.23
C PHE A 617 -9.99 -16.04 -17.20
N LEU A 618 -8.94 -16.40 -16.48
CA LEU A 618 -8.30 -15.52 -15.49
C LEU A 618 -7.80 -14.22 -16.13
N VAL A 619 -7.08 -14.30 -17.24
CA VAL A 619 -6.59 -13.11 -17.96
C VAL A 619 -7.75 -12.22 -18.38
N SER A 620 -8.83 -12.79 -18.91
CA SER A 620 -9.99 -12.02 -19.35
C SER A 620 -10.63 -11.28 -18.19
N VAL A 621 -10.85 -11.95 -17.05
CA VAL A 621 -11.43 -11.33 -15.85
C VAL A 621 -10.52 -10.22 -15.32
N LEU A 622 -9.21 -10.46 -15.22
CA LEU A 622 -8.22 -9.48 -14.78
C LEU A 622 -8.17 -8.26 -15.69
N VAL A 623 -8.05 -8.47 -17.00
CA VAL A 623 -7.98 -7.39 -17.99
C VAL A 623 -9.25 -6.57 -17.99
N VAL A 624 -10.43 -7.21 -17.95
CA VAL A 624 -11.72 -6.51 -17.91
C VAL A 624 -11.85 -5.69 -16.62
N THR A 625 -11.59 -6.28 -15.47
CA THR A 625 -11.72 -5.62 -14.15
C THR A 625 -10.80 -4.42 -14.06
N ILE A 626 -9.52 -4.59 -14.42
CA ILE A 626 -8.52 -3.51 -14.37
C ILE A 626 -8.86 -2.44 -15.40
N THR A 627 -9.14 -2.80 -16.66
CA THR A 627 -9.41 -1.82 -17.73
C THR A 627 -10.66 -0.98 -17.44
N ILE A 628 -11.75 -1.61 -16.98
CA ILE A 628 -12.98 -0.88 -16.62
C ILE A 628 -12.70 0.10 -15.50
N SER A 629 -11.99 -0.34 -14.46
CA SER A 629 -11.73 0.49 -13.30
C SER A 629 -10.81 1.68 -13.61
N TYR A 630 -9.75 1.46 -14.39
CA TYR A 630 -8.94 2.55 -14.93
C TYR A 630 -9.76 3.51 -15.76
N PHE A 631 -10.58 2.99 -16.68
CA PHE A 631 -11.41 3.83 -17.53
C PHE A 631 -12.35 4.69 -16.71
N LEU A 632 -13.06 4.12 -15.73
CA LEU A 632 -13.96 4.86 -14.85
C LEU A 632 -13.23 5.98 -14.08
N PHE A 633 -12.05 5.69 -13.53
CA PHE A 633 -11.26 6.66 -12.79
C PHE A 633 -10.74 7.78 -13.72
N VAL A 634 -10.00 7.41 -14.76
CA VAL A 634 -9.39 8.33 -15.74
C VAL A 634 -10.45 9.21 -16.37
N HIS A 635 -11.56 8.61 -16.81
CA HIS A 635 -12.67 9.33 -17.43
C HIS A 635 -13.27 10.36 -16.48
N SER A 636 -13.52 9.98 -15.23
CA SER A 636 -14.07 10.92 -14.24
C SER A 636 -13.14 12.09 -13.97
N ILE A 637 -11.82 11.85 -13.83
CA ILE A 637 -10.84 12.93 -13.62
C ILE A 637 -10.70 13.83 -14.86
N VAL A 638 -10.70 13.25 -16.07
CA VAL A 638 -10.67 14.02 -17.32
C VAL A 638 -11.89 14.93 -17.43
N LEU A 639 -13.09 14.42 -17.11
CA LEU A 639 -14.32 15.23 -17.10
C LEU A 639 -14.22 16.39 -16.10
N LEU A 640 -13.72 16.15 -14.89
CA LEU A 640 -13.48 17.23 -13.92
C LEU A 640 -12.47 18.26 -14.44
N GLY A 641 -11.41 17.81 -15.10
CA GLY A 641 -10.43 18.69 -15.75
C GLY A 641 -11.06 19.61 -16.79
N ILE A 642 -11.92 19.06 -17.66
CA ILE A 642 -12.56 19.79 -18.76
C ILE A 642 -13.69 20.70 -18.27
N PHE A 643 -14.59 20.18 -17.43
CA PHE A 643 -15.86 20.84 -17.11
C PHE A 643 -15.86 21.62 -15.80
N MET A 644 -14.89 21.36 -14.90
CA MET A 644 -14.79 22.07 -13.61
C MET A 644 -13.52 22.92 -13.53
N VAL A 645 -12.35 22.31 -13.70
CA VAL A 645 -11.07 23.00 -13.47
C VAL A 645 -10.79 24.01 -14.59
N TYR A 646 -10.87 23.61 -15.85
CA TYR A 646 -10.62 24.52 -16.96
C TYR A 646 -11.49 25.80 -16.93
N PRO A 647 -12.82 25.75 -16.73
CA PRO A 647 -13.64 26.96 -16.64
C PRO A 647 -13.30 27.88 -15.47
N ILE A 648 -12.79 27.36 -14.35
CA ILE A 648 -12.32 28.17 -13.22
C ILE A 648 -11.03 28.91 -13.58
N PHE A 649 -10.09 28.23 -14.26
CA PHE A 649 -8.76 28.79 -14.56
C PHE A 649 -8.69 29.58 -15.88
N ALA A 650 -9.54 29.28 -16.85
CA ALA A 650 -9.51 29.94 -18.16
C ALA A 650 -9.72 31.47 -18.05
N PRO A 651 -10.70 32.00 -17.29
CA PRO A 651 -10.87 33.44 -17.08
C PRO A 651 -9.65 34.09 -16.42
N LEU A 652 -8.99 33.41 -15.48
CA LEU A 652 -7.78 33.90 -14.82
C LEU A 652 -6.62 34.04 -15.81
N SER A 653 -6.47 33.08 -16.74
CA SER A 653 -5.45 33.16 -17.80
C SER A 653 -5.76 34.27 -18.82
N VAL A 654 -7.04 34.52 -19.11
CA VAL A 654 -7.50 35.52 -20.11
C VAL A 654 -7.51 36.94 -19.54
N GLN A 655 -7.80 37.14 -18.25
CA GLN A 655 -7.55 38.40 -17.56
C GLN A 655 -6.06 38.73 -17.48
N GLY A 656 -5.19 37.72 -17.64
CA GLY A 656 -3.83 37.85 -18.14
C GLY A 656 -3.76 38.31 -19.61
N LYS A 657 -4.34 39.47 -19.95
CA LYS A 657 -4.08 40.20 -21.21
C LYS A 657 -2.57 40.40 -21.48
N SER A 658 -1.71 40.13 -20.50
CA SER A 658 -0.25 40.18 -20.56
C SER A 658 0.38 39.19 -21.54
N ILE A 659 -0.02 37.91 -21.62
CA ILE A 659 0.71 36.93 -22.48
C ILE A 659 0.37 37.12 -23.96
N HIS A 660 -0.91 37.30 -24.29
CA HIS A 660 -1.31 37.53 -25.68
C HIS A 660 -0.88 38.93 -26.16
N ARG A 661 -0.82 39.95 -25.28
CA ARG A 661 -0.16 41.24 -25.57
C ARG A 661 1.36 41.11 -25.62
N MET A 662 2.00 40.25 -24.83
CA MET A 662 3.45 40.03 -24.92
C MET A 662 3.78 39.40 -26.26
N ILE A 663 3.12 38.31 -26.65
CA ILE A 663 3.38 37.62 -27.92
C ILE A 663 3.04 38.52 -29.11
N SER A 664 1.90 39.22 -29.09
CA SER A 664 1.54 40.15 -30.17
C SER A 664 2.42 41.41 -30.20
N SER A 665 2.89 41.90 -29.04
CA SER A 665 3.89 42.98 -28.98
C SER A 665 5.26 42.51 -29.45
N HIS A 666 5.63 41.26 -29.18
CA HIS A 666 6.90 40.68 -29.63
C HIS A 666 6.88 40.43 -31.14
N GLN A 667 5.74 40.00 -31.69
CA GLN A 667 5.52 39.89 -33.14
C GLN A 667 5.45 41.25 -33.82
N ARG A 668 4.80 42.26 -33.22
CA ARG A 668 4.84 43.66 -33.72
C ARG A 668 6.24 44.26 -33.64
N LYS A 669 7.01 43.95 -32.59
CA LYS A 669 8.40 44.39 -32.42
C LYS A 669 9.32 43.68 -33.41
N ARG A 670 9.11 42.39 -33.69
CA ARG A 670 9.78 41.66 -34.79
C ARG A 670 9.45 42.27 -36.15
N ARG A 671 8.18 42.54 -36.47
CA ARG A 671 7.80 43.20 -37.73
C ARG A 671 8.36 44.62 -37.88
N ARG A 672 8.61 45.34 -36.77
CA ARG A 672 9.26 46.65 -36.80
C ARG A 672 10.78 46.57 -36.94
N ILE A 673 11.43 45.57 -36.32
CA ILE A 673 12.88 45.37 -36.42
C ILE A 673 13.24 44.79 -37.79
N PHE A 674 12.43 43.87 -38.30
CA PHE A 674 12.57 43.24 -39.61
C PHE A 674 11.63 43.88 -40.63
N GLY A 675 11.53 45.21 -40.65
CA GLY A 675 10.79 45.98 -41.66
C GLY A 675 11.41 45.91 -43.07
N GLY A 676 11.89 44.73 -43.48
CA GLY A 676 12.23 44.38 -44.84
C GLY A 676 11.03 43.68 -45.47
N THR A 677 10.61 44.20 -46.61
CA THR A 677 9.55 43.69 -47.49
C THR A 677 9.58 42.16 -47.64
N GLU A 678 8.39 41.52 -47.55
CA GLU A 678 8.13 40.09 -47.79
C GLU A 678 8.81 39.51 -49.05
N ALA A 679 9.20 40.35 -50.01
CA ALA A 679 9.94 39.96 -51.21
C ALA A 679 11.38 39.43 -50.95
N GLN A 680 12.01 39.72 -49.81
CA GLN A 680 13.38 39.23 -49.53
C GLN A 680 13.43 37.84 -48.88
N GLU A 681 12.41 37.43 -48.12
CA GLU A 681 12.37 36.08 -47.53
C GLU A 681 12.08 35.00 -48.59
N GLU A 682 11.29 35.30 -49.62
CA GLU A 682 11.02 34.34 -50.70
C GLU A 682 12.23 34.10 -51.63
N THR A 683 13.15 35.07 -51.71
CA THR A 683 14.37 34.95 -52.52
C THR A 683 15.47 34.18 -51.77
N LEU A 684 15.55 34.33 -50.43
CA LEU A 684 16.53 33.61 -49.60
C LEU A 684 16.16 32.12 -49.43
N PHE A 685 14.86 31.79 -49.42
CA PHE A 685 14.37 30.41 -49.31
C PHE A 685 14.43 29.63 -50.64
N LYS A 686 14.60 30.32 -51.78
CA LYS A 686 14.82 29.71 -53.10
C LYS A 686 16.30 29.57 -53.49
N ALA A 687 17.20 30.13 -52.70
CA ALA A 687 18.66 30.08 -52.92
C ALA A 687 19.40 29.09 -52.01
N VAL A 688 18.68 28.44 -51.08
CA VAL A 688 19.10 27.23 -50.34
C VAL A 688 18.36 26.06 -50.95
#